data_AF-A0A9P1DFG8-F1
#
_entry.id   AF-A0A9P1DFG8-F1
#
_cell.length_a   1.000
_cell.length_b   1.000
_cell.length_c   1.000
_cell.angle_alpha   90.00
_cell.angle_beta   90.00
_cell.angle_gamma   90.00
#
_symmetry.space_group_name_H-M   'P 1'
#
loop_
_entity.id
_entity.type
_entity.pdbx_description
1 polymer ?
#
loop_
_entity_poly.entity_id
_entity_poly.type
_entity_poly.pdbx_seq_one_letter_code
_entity_poly.pdbx_strand_id
1 'polypeptide(L)'
;MWVTEVLDNATTWTWPRLKREAYKGHIADHSDWAQRGIEVKAWLTMNHIDVAILVETRMQFDSEWSVTMQQRQAGRLAYLAQTPEWQVFTLPEPLLPGKPPCRRVPFTVDQLEKALSLIPSTRNLRPLALQEPVGCKAAPGLWCFFLVIFFHELQKDGTISLHWIQEHITIYADDCHLGACFSNLEEFLELHRIIGMVFSTFSLMDMHINPNKSVAIMELKGSQSGWIRRQFICKRQDADCLKITVPEYSDVHIPISQTAKYLGVVISYGNFEAASVKHRLSLTRIGYRRLQKWLTGKHCLTTAQRYRLWQTCIYPIFSYGVFAMCLPSNCIHTAITQLTLMLRKLAHDHSYITRRTNEAALAFHRLPCPTQLLHGTAVGLLRTVTARQHALLPHDIAHSIQWSHLPELISRLESMQATASLERLAIHSGPTSCTLETSRAGAALGSIEPMQSQLADAAARGLRLITDAELHNLKQQRFGANLLQIVQDRNWERVATDQEACQYLASRCIICSFQFSRCQELHQHYRLNHPELWEHAPQKGIQLTNLFSTDSPCTCCGALFLTHMCPTWSQIAVLLVNGAGVDTSDIEPITDVRQRCDLCLEFFSTPAKLVQHLQEAHGLQGLGFNVSRDSLDNQTACAHCGTLFQTMGGLKSHIVQGRCQFFNPQAATETIDIDPLWREACLDGRFLEILKPPGNRLRLTVVCQACGKGCKRAADLSLHLQTAHARLWRQSQRLTQVLVDIFYQQQCFCNPSTGLKRGHHICLPFRQLAMCFHRLACEPFAPTVITDQTLQATLSDKLPRSDRYIIEQALVHRQFKTLWQETAPLKLLRQQCLFCGARPHTADLALHLREEHANMPSFCFTWNSCCPAFMR
;
A
#
# COMPACT_ATOMS: atom_id res chain seq x y z
N MET A 1 14.83 -1.50 -27.46
CA MET A 1 15.67 -2.63 -27.03
C MET A 1 15.92 -2.41 -25.56
N TRP A 2 15.66 -3.42 -24.72
CA TRP A 2 15.60 -3.34 -23.25
C TRP A 2 14.33 -2.69 -22.68
N VAL A 3 13.23 -3.46 -22.65
CA VAL A 3 12.31 -3.71 -21.51
C VAL A 3 11.23 -4.68 -22.01
N THR A 4 11.12 -5.86 -21.42
CA THR A 4 9.89 -6.39 -20.78
C THR A 4 10.05 -7.86 -20.43
N GLU A 5 10.23 -8.16 -19.14
CA GLU A 5 9.39 -9.16 -18.48
C GLU A 5 9.31 -8.80 -16.99
N VAL A 6 8.15 -8.27 -16.58
CA VAL A 6 7.77 -8.11 -15.19
C VAL A 6 6.66 -9.12 -14.95
N LEU A 7 6.88 -9.97 -13.93
CA LEU A 7 6.03 -11.02 -13.37
C LEU A 7 6.28 -12.45 -13.90
N ASP A 8 7.41 -13.04 -13.49
CA ASP A 8 7.36 -14.13 -12.50
C ASP A 8 8.77 -14.44 -11.96
N ASN A 9 8.89 -14.45 -10.62
CA ASN A 9 10.10 -14.78 -9.84
C ASN A 9 11.38 -14.00 -10.20
N ALA A 10 11.57 -12.87 -9.51
CA ALA A 10 12.80 -12.07 -9.55
C ALA A 10 14.07 -12.92 -9.35
N THR A 11 14.82 -13.17 -10.42
CA THR A 11 16.22 -13.59 -10.38
C THR A 11 17.10 -12.34 -10.32
N THR A 12 17.85 -12.20 -9.23
CA THR A 12 18.86 -11.14 -9.04
C THR A 12 20.00 -11.31 -10.03
N TRP A 13 20.40 -10.22 -10.67
CA TRP A 13 21.53 -10.15 -11.59
C TRP A 13 22.78 -9.75 -10.82
N THR A 14 23.78 -10.63 -10.80
CA THR A 14 25.15 -10.37 -10.36
C THR A 14 26.08 -10.71 -11.52
N TRP A 15 27.04 -9.83 -11.81
CA TRP A 15 28.04 -10.03 -12.86
C TRP A 15 28.92 -11.26 -12.54
N PRO A 16 29.24 -12.14 -13.50
CA PRO A 16 30.26 -13.16 -13.34
C PRO A 16 31.62 -12.57 -13.65
N ARG A 17 32.50 -12.47 -12.64
CA ARG A 17 33.94 -12.38 -12.95
C ARG A 17 34.35 -13.66 -13.67
N LEU A 18 35.04 -13.51 -14.80
CA LEU A 18 35.95 -14.50 -15.36
C LEU A 18 36.91 -14.97 -14.25
N LYS A 19 36.54 -15.99 -13.49
CA LYS A 19 37.49 -16.78 -12.71
C LYS A 19 37.99 -17.88 -13.63
N ARG A 20 39.21 -17.68 -14.15
CA ARG A 20 40.06 -18.83 -14.46
C ARG A 20 40.27 -19.64 -13.17
N GLU A 21 40.29 -20.95 -13.39
CA GLU A 21 40.25 -22.05 -12.47
C GLU A 21 41.02 -21.86 -11.15
N ALA A 22 40.40 -22.24 -10.04
CA ALA A 22 41.11 -22.69 -8.86
C ALA A 22 40.23 -23.69 -8.08
N TYR A 23 40.06 -24.87 -8.69
CA TYR A 23 40.15 -26.10 -7.90
C TYR A 23 41.57 -26.13 -7.32
N LYS A 24 41.72 -26.34 -6.01
CA LYS A 24 42.83 -27.11 -5.42
C LYS A 24 42.68 -27.18 -3.90
N GLY A 25 42.10 -28.29 -3.45
CA GLY A 25 42.77 -29.07 -2.42
C GLY A 25 43.99 -29.72 -3.07
N HIS A 26 45.16 -29.13 -2.89
CA HIS A 26 46.48 -29.73 -2.71
C HIS A 26 47.57 -28.67 -2.95
N ILE A 27 48.62 -28.80 -2.15
CA ILE A 27 49.65 -27.83 -1.78
C ILE A 27 50.65 -27.54 -2.92
N ALA A 28 51.25 -26.34 -2.85
CA ALA A 28 52.43 -25.80 -3.57
C ALA A 28 52.24 -25.39 -5.04
N ASP A 29 52.29 -24.08 -5.34
CA ASP A 29 53.53 -23.35 -5.67
C ASP A 29 53.25 -21.83 -5.78
N HIS A 30 54.25 -21.01 -5.46
CA HIS A 30 54.17 -19.54 -5.46
C HIS A 30 54.34 -18.98 -6.88
N SER A 31 53.32 -18.29 -7.42
CA SER A 31 53.39 -17.10 -8.29
C SER A 31 52.14 -16.98 -9.17
N ASP A 32 51.22 -16.07 -8.86
CA ASP A 32 50.46 -15.37 -9.91
C ASP A 32 49.70 -14.14 -9.37
N TRP A 33 49.93 -13.04 -10.06
CA TRP A 33 49.56 -11.64 -9.89
C TRP A 33 48.25 -11.33 -9.12
N ALA A 34 48.39 -10.60 -8.01
CA ALA A 34 47.28 -10.04 -7.25
C ALA A 34 46.59 -8.90 -8.02
N GLN A 35 45.58 -9.22 -8.82
CA GLN A 35 44.63 -8.25 -9.38
C GLN A 35 43.93 -7.49 -8.23
N ARG A 36 43.88 -6.16 -8.32
CA ARG A 36 43.26 -5.27 -7.33
C ARG A 36 41.93 -4.78 -7.86
N GLY A 37 41.02 -4.39 -6.99
CA GLY A 37 39.66 -4.01 -7.38
C GLY A 37 39.16 -2.74 -6.72
N ILE A 38 38.30 -2.02 -7.42
CA ILE A 38 37.44 -0.99 -6.86
C ILE A 38 36.01 -1.12 -7.40
N GLU A 39 35.04 -0.99 -6.50
CA GLU A 39 33.61 -1.05 -6.73
C GLU A 39 32.98 0.19 -6.11
N VAL A 40 32.12 0.88 -6.86
CA VAL A 40 31.38 2.05 -6.40
C VAL A 40 29.90 1.80 -6.66
N LYS A 41 29.14 1.71 -5.57
CA LYS A 41 27.68 1.77 -5.62
C LYS A 41 27.26 3.23 -5.46
N ALA A 42 26.61 3.78 -6.48
CA ALA A 42 26.07 5.13 -6.49
C ALA A 42 24.54 5.09 -6.36
N TRP A 43 23.99 5.88 -5.42
CA TRP A 43 22.56 6.12 -5.33
C TRP A 43 22.21 7.44 -6.00
N LEU A 44 21.38 7.41 -7.03
CA LEU A 44 21.04 8.60 -7.80
C LEU A 44 19.86 9.37 -7.17
N THR A 45 19.91 10.70 -7.25
CA THR A 45 18.86 11.63 -6.83
C THR A 45 18.55 12.58 -7.96
N MET A 46 17.27 12.82 -8.22
CA MET A 46 16.79 13.68 -9.30
C MET A 46 16.42 15.05 -8.76
N ASN A 47 16.88 16.12 -9.42
CA ASN A 47 16.39 17.47 -9.14
C ASN A 47 15.53 18.03 -10.30
N HIS A 48 15.78 17.64 -11.56
CA HIS A 48 15.02 18.07 -12.76
C HIS A 48 15.17 17.04 -13.90
N ILE A 49 14.15 16.79 -14.73
CA ILE A 49 14.13 16.03 -16.00
C ILE A 49 13.02 16.59 -16.91
N ASP A 50 13.36 17.37 -17.93
CA ASP A 50 12.36 17.83 -18.90
C ASP A 50 12.07 16.74 -19.95
N VAL A 51 11.10 15.87 -19.67
CA VAL A 51 10.58 14.88 -20.64
C VAL A 51 9.05 14.90 -20.62
N ALA A 52 8.45 15.11 -21.80
CA ALA A 52 7.00 15.09 -22.02
C ALA A 52 6.61 13.99 -23.02
N ILE A 53 5.73 13.07 -22.62
CA ILE A 53 4.93 12.23 -23.52
C ILE A 53 3.52 12.03 -22.92
N LEU A 54 2.49 12.37 -23.70
CA LEU A 54 1.05 12.35 -23.37
C LEU A 54 0.32 11.29 -24.20
N VAL A 55 -0.65 10.57 -23.60
CA VAL A 55 -1.71 9.90 -24.37
C VAL A 55 -3.07 9.95 -23.63
N GLU A 56 -4.06 10.54 -24.35
CA GLU A 56 -5.54 10.61 -24.21
C GLU A 56 -6.16 11.15 -22.90
N THR A 57 -7.10 12.10 -22.88
CA THR A 57 -7.82 12.89 -23.89
C THR A 57 -8.35 14.18 -23.20
N ARG A 58 -8.47 15.25 -24.00
CA ARG A 58 -8.91 16.62 -23.68
C ARG A 58 -7.80 17.59 -23.22
N MET A 59 -7.55 18.49 -24.16
CA MET A 59 -6.49 19.51 -24.23
C MET A 59 -6.72 20.67 -23.25
N GLN A 60 -5.64 21.13 -22.62
CA GLN A 60 -5.10 22.51 -22.73
C GLN A 60 -3.73 22.61 -22.04
N PHE A 61 -2.83 23.43 -22.60
CA PHE A 61 -1.37 23.49 -22.37
C PHE A 61 -0.91 24.89 -21.95
N ASP A 62 0.28 25.00 -21.31
CA ASP A 62 1.45 25.79 -21.78
C ASP A 62 2.73 25.57 -20.92
N SER A 63 3.90 25.74 -21.57
CA SER A 63 5.08 26.43 -21.01
C SER A 63 6.18 26.76 -22.04
N GLU A 64 6.93 27.84 -21.79
CA GLU A 64 8.01 28.40 -22.64
C GLU A 64 9.29 27.54 -22.70
N TRP A 65 9.81 27.33 -23.92
CA TRP A 65 11.06 26.61 -24.22
C TRP A 65 12.23 27.60 -24.41
N SER A 66 13.41 27.27 -23.87
CA SER A 66 14.64 28.02 -24.19
C SER A 66 15.22 27.59 -25.55
N VAL A 67 15.56 28.57 -26.39
CA VAL A 67 16.02 28.42 -27.78
C VAL A 67 17.27 27.53 -27.91
N THR A 68 18.10 27.44 -26.86
CA THR A 68 19.32 26.63 -26.82
C THR A 68 19.07 25.13 -26.66
N MET A 69 17.96 24.70 -26.05
CA MET A 69 17.64 23.27 -25.90
C MET A 69 17.01 22.69 -27.16
N GLN A 70 16.17 23.47 -27.86
CA GLN A 70 15.51 23.05 -29.11
C GLN A 70 16.53 22.67 -30.19
N GLN A 71 17.63 23.42 -30.30
CA GLN A 71 18.70 23.13 -31.28
C GLN A 71 19.51 21.87 -30.92
N ARG A 72 19.69 21.56 -29.62
CA ARG A 72 20.45 20.38 -29.18
C ARG A 72 19.64 19.08 -29.27
N GLN A 73 18.33 19.11 -28.98
CA GLN A 73 17.47 17.93 -29.10
C GLN A 73 17.10 17.61 -30.56
N ALA A 74 16.85 18.61 -31.41
CA ALA A 74 16.60 18.39 -32.83
C ALA A 74 17.80 17.77 -33.55
N GLY A 75 19.03 18.19 -33.21
CA GLY A 75 20.25 17.57 -33.73
C GLY A 75 20.48 16.13 -33.27
N ARG A 76 20.12 15.80 -32.02
CA ARG A 76 20.25 14.44 -31.44
C ARG A 76 19.24 13.45 -32.01
N LEU A 77 18.00 13.90 -32.27
CA LEU A 77 16.96 13.08 -32.90
C LEU A 77 17.23 12.84 -34.39
N ALA A 78 17.78 13.84 -35.11
CA ALA A 78 18.19 13.69 -36.50
C ALA A 78 19.36 12.69 -36.66
N TYR A 79 20.26 12.60 -35.67
CA TYR A 79 21.35 11.62 -35.65
C TYR A 79 20.85 10.18 -35.42
N LEU A 80 19.90 9.99 -34.49
CA LEU A 80 19.29 8.68 -34.19
C LEU A 80 18.50 8.11 -35.38
N ALA A 81 17.86 8.96 -36.18
CA ALA A 81 17.15 8.54 -37.40
C ALA A 81 18.11 8.00 -38.50
N GLN A 82 19.37 8.43 -38.47
CA GLN A 82 20.39 8.09 -39.46
C GLN A 82 21.25 6.88 -39.06
N THR A 83 21.06 6.29 -37.88
CA THR A 83 21.84 5.14 -37.41
C THR A 83 21.12 3.82 -37.75
N PRO A 84 21.59 3.01 -38.72
CA PRO A 84 20.89 1.82 -39.20
C PRO A 84 20.66 0.73 -38.13
N GLU A 85 21.51 0.71 -37.11
CA GLU A 85 21.52 -0.31 -36.05
C GLU A 85 20.29 -0.25 -35.12
N TRP A 86 19.45 0.79 -35.24
CA TRP A 86 18.34 1.08 -34.31
C TRP A 86 16.95 1.11 -34.96
N GLN A 87 16.80 0.71 -36.23
CA GLN A 87 15.56 0.91 -37.02
C GLN A 87 14.47 -0.19 -36.92
N VAL A 88 14.62 -1.26 -36.12
CA VAL A 88 13.59 -2.32 -36.04
C VAL A 88 13.31 -2.74 -34.59
N PHE A 89 12.11 -2.42 -34.08
CA PHE A 89 11.59 -2.95 -32.81
C PHE A 89 10.36 -3.83 -33.06
N THR A 90 10.54 -5.15 -32.99
CA THR A 90 9.46 -6.14 -32.90
C THR A 90 9.68 -7.01 -31.68
N LEU A 91 8.67 -7.09 -30.80
CA LEU A 91 8.66 -7.99 -29.63
C LEU A 91 8.11 -9.37 -30.06
N PRO A 92 8.78 -10.50 -29.75
CA PRO A 92 8.18 -11.82 -29.91
C PRO A 92 7.30 -12.18 -28.68
N GLU A 93 6.16 -12.85 -28.92
CA GLU A 93 5.24 -13.36 -27.89
C GLU A 93 5.68 -14.77 -27.42
N PRO A 94 5.57 -15.12 -26.12
CA PRO A 94 5.70 -16.50 -25.66
C PRO A 94 4.42 -17.29 -25.97
N LEU A 95 4.55 -18.40 -26.70
CA LEU A 95 3.47 -19.35 -26.97
C LEU A 95 2.99 -20.01 -25.66
N LEU A 96 1.87 -19.55 -25.11
CA LEU A 96 1.06 -20.34 -24.17
C LEU A 96 -0.12 -20.96 -24.93
N PRO A 97 -0.30 -22.29 -24.91
CA PRO A 97 -1.39 -22.94 -25.64
C PRO A 97 -2.75 -22.61 -25.00
N GLY A 98 -3.68 -22.07 -25.79
CA GLY A 98 -5.11 -22.04 -25.44
C GLY A 98 -5.82 -20.68 -25.34
N LYS A 99 -5.20 -19.55 -25.72
CA LYS A 99 -5.90 -18.26 -25.85
C LYS A 99 -5.93 -17.75 -27.30
N PRO A 100 -7.06 -17.20 -27.79
CA PRO A 100 -7.12 -16.59 -29.12
C PRO A 100 -6.30 -15.27 -29.15
N PRO A 101 -5.64 -14.96 -30.28
CA PRO A 101 -4.74 -13.81 -30.38
C PRO A 101 -5.51 -12.48 -30.38
N CYS A 102 -5.16 -11.58 -29.46
CA CYS A 102 -5.59 -10.18 -29.51
C CYS A 102 -4.71 -9.43 -30.54
N ARG A 103 -5.30 -8.95 -31.64
CA ARG A 103 -4.60 -8.11 -32.64
C ARG A 103 -4.03 -6.84 -32.00
N ARG A 104 -2.73 -6.58 -32.19
CA ARG A 104 -2.15 -5.22 -32.12
C ARG A 104 -1.25 -4.96 -33.33
N VAL A 105 -1.30 -3.72 -33.81
CA VAL A 105 -0.61 -3.18 -34.99
C VAL A 105 0.78 -2.66 -34.57
N PRO A 106 1.85 -2.90 -35.34
CA PRO A 106 3.19 -2.38 -35.04
C PRO A 106 3.28 -0.85 -35.20
N PHE A 107 4.07 -0.20 -34.34
CA PHE A 107 4.41 1.23 -34.44
C PHE A 107 5.66 1.41 -35.31
N THR A 108 5.59 2.24 -36.35
CA THR A 108 6.73 2.54 -37.26
C THR A 108 7.26 3.96 -37.05
N VAL A 109 8.52 4.20 -37.44
CA VAL A 109 9.20 5.51 -37.35
C VAL A 109 8.42 6.60 -38.12
N ASP A 110 7.84 6.26 -39.27
CA ASP A 110 6.96 7.15 -40.06
C ASP A 110 5.74 7.67 -39.29
N GLN A 111 5.18 6.88 -38.37
CA GLN A 111 4.04 7.31 -37.55
C GLN A 111 4.46 8.35 -36.49
N LEU A 112 5.74 8.35 -36.10
CA LEU A 112 6.32 9.33 -35.17
C LEU A 112 6.54 10.69 -35.85
N GLU A 113 7.06 10.70 -37.07
CA GLU A 113 7.30 11.93 -37.84
C GLU A 113 5.98 12.62 -38.27
N LYS A 114 4.96 11.82 -38.63
CA LYS A 114 3.64 12.33 -39.00
C LYS A 114 2.87 12.93 -37.82
N ALA A 115 3.13 12.45 -36.60
CA ALA A 115 2.55 13.01 -35.37
C ALA A 115 3.17 14.37 -34.99
N LEU A 116 4.44 14.59 -35.34
CA LEU A 116 5.19 15.81 -34.98
C LEU A 116 4.92 17.00 -35.93
N SER A 117 4.49 16.74 -37.17
CA SER A 117 4.23 17.77 -38.20
C SER A 117 2.88 18.48 -38.11
N LEU A 118 2.02 18.14 -37.14
CA LEU A 118 0.64 18.62 -37.03
C LEU A 118 0.40 19.73 -35.98
N ILE A 119 1.44 20.36 -35.42
CA ILE A 119 1.32 21.31 -34.29
C ILE A 119 1.30 22.78 -34.78
N PRO A 120 0.19 23.55 -34.59
CA PRO A 120 0.12 24.97 -34.94
C PRO A 120 0.79 25.87 -33.89
N SER A 121 1.21 27.07 -34.32
CA SER A 121 1.88 28.10 -33.52
C SER A 121 0.91 28.95 -32.65
N THR A 122 1.44 29.59 -31.58
CA THR A 122 0.89 30.63 -30.64
C THR A 122 0.67 30.15 -29.19
N ARG A 123 1.34 30.68 -28.14
CA ARG A 123 1.30 31.99 -27.42
C ARG A 123 0.13 32.13 -26.41
N ASN A 124 0.26 31.58 -25.18
CA ASN A 124 -0.12 32.16 -23.86
C ASN A 124 -0.63 31.13 -22.80
N LEU A 125 0.22 30.66 -21.84
CA LEU A 125 -0.03 30.11 -20.48
C LEU A 125 1.37 29.68 -19.84
N ARG A 126 1.46 29.09 -18.62
CA ARG A 126 2.70 28.91 -17.80
C ARG A 126 2.85 27.53 -17.07
N PRO A 127 4.06 27.13 -16.58
CA PRO A 127 4.60 25.74 -16.50
C PRO A 127 4.30 24.87 -15.26
N LEU A 128 4.29 23.55 -15.47
CA LEU A 128 4.28 22.46 -14.46
C LEU A 128 5.68 21.85 -14.27
N ALA A 129 6.19 21.83 -13.03
CA ALA A 129 7.46 21.19 -12.69
C ALA A 129 7.26 19.81 -12.00
N LEU A 130 7.60 18.74 -12.73
CA LEU A 130 8.58 17.69 -12.36
C LEU A 130 8.43 16.85 -11.08
N GLN A 131 7.85 15.65 -11.25
CA GLN A 131 8.28 14.36 -10.69
C GLN A 131 7.41 13.27 -11.31
N GLU A 132 7.98 12.15 -11.76
CA GLU A 132 7.17 11.00 -12.17
C GLU A 132 6.31 10.52 -10.97
N PRO A 133 4.99 10.41 -11.11
CA PRO A 133 4.15 9.87 -10.05
C PRO A 133 4.52 8.40 -9.80
N VAL A 134 5.03 8.09 -8.61
CA VAL A 134 5.24 6.70 -8.14
C VAL A 134 3.90 5.97 -8.21
N GLY A 135 3.74 5.10 -9.21
CA GLY A 135 2.48 4.41 -9.54
C GLY A 135 2.03 4.52 -11.00
N CYS A 136 2.67 5.38 -11.81
CA CYS A 136 2.49 5.38 -13.26
C CYS A 136 3.02 4.07 -13.87
N LYS A 137 2.19 3.33 -14.61
CA LYS A 137 2.60 2.07 -15.25
C LYS A 137 3.69 2.26 -16.30
N ALA A 138 3.83 3.47 -16.86
CA ALA A 138 4.82 3.80 -17.88
C ALA A 138 6.19 4.22 -17.31
N ALA A 139 6.25 4.68 -16.06
CA ALA A 139 7.48 5.20 -15.43
C ALA A 139 8.69 4.24 -15.52
N PRO A 140 8.56 2.92 -15.27
CA PRO A 140 9.68 2.01 -15.44
C PRO A 140 10.21 1.94 -16.88
N GLY A 141 9.34 2.08 -17.87
CA GLY A 141 9.74 2.11 -19.28
C GLY A 141 10.44 3.42 -19.65
N LEU A 142 9.92 4.56 -19.16
CA LEU A 142 10.54 5.88 -19.32
C LEU A 142 11.93 5.94 -18.70
N TRP A 143 12.10 5.34 -17.52
CA TRP A 143 13.42 5.20 -16.90
C TRP A 143 14.41 4.44 -17.78
N CYS A 144 13.98 3.36 -18.44
CA CYS A 144 14.84 2.62 -19.36
C CYS A 144 15.20 3.45 -20.60
N PHE A 145 14.29 4.26 -21.15
CA PHE A 145 14.63 5.20 -22.22
C PHE A 145 15.64 6.26 -21.77
N PHE A 146 15.49 6.79 -20.56
CA PHE A 146 16.47 7.69 -19.96
C PHE A 146 17.86 7.05 -19.87
N LEU A 147 17.95 5.79 -19.44
CA LEU A 147 19.22 5.06 -19.38
C LEU A 147 19.85 4.87 -20.77
N VAL A 148 19.06 4.66 -21.83
CA VAL A 148 19.59 4.61 -23.21
C VAL A 148 20.24 5.93 -23.60
N ILE A 149 19.60 7.06 -23.29
CA ILE A 149 20.15 8.39 -23.53
C ILE A 149 21.44 8.59 -22.72
N PHE A 150 21.43 8.17 -21.45
CA PHE A 150 22.61 8.23 -20.59
C PHE A 150 23.80 7.47 -21.16
N PHE A 151 23.61 6.23 -21.63
CA PHE A 151 24.69 5.46 -22.24
C PHE A 151 25.18 6.06 -23.55
N HIS A 152 24.29 6.67 -24.34
CA HIS A 152 24.67 7.38 -25.57
C HIS A 152 25.53 8.62 -25.25
N GLU A 153 25.13 9.43 -24.25
CA GLU A 153 25.94 10.58 -23.82
C GLU A 153 27.30 10.13 -23.26
N LEU A 154 27.35 9.01 -22.55
CA LEU A 154 28.60 8.46 -22.02
C LEU A 154 29.59 8.03 -23.13
N GLN A 155 29.07 7.59 -24.28
CA GLN A 155 29.87 7.16 -25.44
C GLN A 155 30.25 8.31 -26.39
N LYS A 156 29.58 9.46 -26.29
CA LYS A 156 29.61 10.53 -27.28
C LYS A 156 31.00 11.02 -27.66
N ASP A 157 31.91 11.10 -26.68
CA ASP A 157 33.28 11.60 -26.89
C ASP A 157 34.27 10.46 -27.23
N GLY A 158 33.78 9.26 -27.53
CA GLY A 158 34.58 8.07 -27.86
C GLY A 158 35.48 7.55 -26.72
N THR A 159 35.45 8.23 -25.57
CA THR A 159 36.36 8.00 -24.44
C THR A 159 35.98 6.76 -23.64
N ILE A 160 34.69 6.41 -23.60
CA ILE A 160 34.18 5.21 -22.95
C ILE A 160 33.51 4.36 -24.02
N SER A 161 34.06 3.18 -24.30
CA SER A 161 33.52 2.29 -25.32
C SER A 161 32.25 1.57 -24.85
N LEU A 162 31.40 1.16 -25.79
CA LEU A 162 30.23 0.31 -25.48
C LEU A 162 30.65 -0.97 -24.75
N HIS A 163 31.77 -1.57 -25.15
CA HIS A 163 32.31 -2.75 -24.50
C HIS A 163 32.67 -2.49 -23.03
N TRP A 164 33.32 -1.35 -22.73
CA TRP A 164 33.64 -0.98 -21.36
C TRP A 164 32.36 -0.83 -20.51
N ILE A 165 31.32 -0.18 -21.04
CA ILE A 165 30.03 -0.01 -20.36
C ILE A 165 29.40 -1.36 -20.02
N GLN A 166 29.36 -2.28 -20.99
CA GLN A 166 28.79 -3.61 -20.82
C GLN A 166 29.53 -4.44 -19.76
N GLU A 167 30.84 -4.23 -19.63
CA GLU A 167 31.65 -4.95 -18.64
C GLU A 167 31.62 -4.33 -17.24
N HIS A 168 31.54 -3.01 -17.13
CA HIS A 168 31.86 -2.31 -15.88
C HIS A 168 30.66 -1.62 -15.22
N ILE A 169 29.55 -1.43 -15.93
CA ILE A 169 28.36 -0.73 -15.40
C ILE A 169 27.17 -1.70 -15.32
N THR A 170 26.51 -1.70 -14.16
CA THR A 170 25.22 -2.38 -13.96
C THR A 170 24.25 -1.43 -13.29
N ILE A 171 23.06 -1.27 -13.84
CA ILE A 171 22.04 -0.35 -13.30
C ILE A 171 20.73 -1.11 -13.09
N TYR A 172 20.16 -0.99 -11.89
CA TYR A 172 18.81 -1.45 -11.59
C TYR A 172 18.02 -0.30 -10.97
N ALA A 173 17.06 0.24 -11.72
CA ALA A 173 16.40 1.49 -11.35
C ALA A 173 17.44 2.58 -11.02
N ASP A 174 17.37 3.17 -9.83
CA ASP A 174 18.28 4.19 -9.29
C ASP A 174 19.59 3.63 -8.68
N ASP A 175 19.67 2.31 -8.47
CA ASP A 175 20.87 1.64 -7.96
C ASP A 175 21.86 1.44 -9.13
N CYS A 176 22.90 2.28 -9.18
CA CYS A 176 23.99 2.18 -10.15
C CYS A 176 25.22 1.53 -9.49
N HIS A 177 25.74 0.47 -10.10
CA HIS A 177 26.94 -0.22 -9.68
C HIS A 177 28.02 -0.11 -10.76
N LEU A 178 29.18 0.42 -10.38
CA LEU A 178 30.37 0.47 -11.20
C LEU A 178 31.45 -0.39 -10.54
N GLY A 179 32.13 -1.24 -11.29
CA GLY A 179 33.22 -2.04 -10.74
C GLY A 179 34.23 -2.48 -11.78
N ALA A 180 35.50 -2.46 -11.41
CA ALA A 180 36.58 -2.96 -12.28
C ALA A 180 37.76 -3.54 -11.48
N CYS A 181 38.64 -4.23 -12.21
CA CYS A 181 39.96 -4.65 -11.73
C CYS A 181 41.04 -3.73 -12.30
N PHE A 182 42.16 -3.61 -11.60
CA PHE A 182 43.38 -2.99 -12.11
C PHE A 182 44.62 -3.71 -11.58
N SER A 183 45.70 -3.66 -12.36
CA SER A 183 46.97 -4.34 -12.11
C SER A 183 48.11 -3.34 -11.84
N ASN A 184 47.97 -2.11 -12.33
CA ASN A 184 48.96 -1.04 -12.20
C ASN A 184 48.30 0.30 -11.85
N LEU A 185 49.12 1.33 -11.63
CA LEU A 185 48.64 2.67 -11.27
C LEU A 185 47.89 3.36 -12.42
N GLU A 186 48.32 3.15 -13.66
CA GLU A 186 47.71 3.77 -14.84
C GLU A 186 46.27 3.31 -15.03
N GLU A 187 46.02 2.01 -14.94
CA GLU A 187 44.67 1.43 -14.97
C GLU A 187 43.78 1.95 -13.83
N PHE A 188 44.34 2.17 -12.64
CA PHE A 188 43.59 2.77 -11.53
C PHE A 188 43.21 4.23 -11.83
N LEU A 189 44.15 5.03 -12.33
CA LEU A 189 43.91 6.43 -12.66
C LEU A 189 42.87 6.56 -13.77
N GLU A 190 42.95 5.69 -14.78
CA GLU A 190 41.99 5.66 -15.88
C GLU A 190 40.58 5.27 -15.38
N LEU A 191 40.49 4.23 -14.56
CA LEU A 191 39.22 3.84 -13.94
C LEU A 191 38.63 4.96 -13.06
N HIS A 192 39.46 5.61 -12.25
CA HIS A 192 39.05 6.74 -11.42
C HIS A 192 38.51 7.90 -12.26
N ARG A 193 39.20 8.21 -13.37
CA ARG A 193 38.79 9.21 -14.35
C ARG A 193 37.46 8.85 -14.99
N ILE A 194 37.26 7.59 -15.40
CA ILE A 194 36.00 7.12 -15.99
C ILE A 194 34.84 7.21 -14.98
N ILE A 195 35.05 6.86 -13.70
CA ILE A 195 34.03 7.05 -12.66
C ILE A 195 33.65 8.54 -12.54
N GLY A 196 34.64 9.43 -12.60
CA GLY A 196 34.43 10.88 -12.67
C GLY A 196 33.58 11.30 -13.87
N MET A 197 33.86 10.76 -15.07
CA MET A 197 33.06 11.02 -16.28
C MET A 197 31.63 10.51 -16.16
N VAL A 198 31.41 9.34 -15.56
CA VAL A 198 30.07 8.82 -15.29
C VAL A 198 29.29 9.78 -14.38
N PHE A 199 29.92 10.27 -13.31
CA PHE A 199 29.29 11.23 -12.40
C PHE A 199 29.03 12.59 -13.05
N SER A 200 29.92 13.03 -13.94
CA SER A 200 29.74 14.24 -14.75
C SER A 200 28.57 14.06 -15.72
N THR A 201 28.46 12.90 -16.37
CA THR A 201 27.34 12.57 -17.27
C THR A 201 26.01 12.55 -16.54
N PHE A 202 25.96 11.97 -15.33
CA PHE A 202 24.78 12.08 -14.48
C PHE A 202 24.43 13.53 -14.17
N SER A 203 25.42 14.34 -13.78
CA SER A 203 25.21 15.76 -13.44
C SER A 203 24.76 16.59 -14.65
N LEU A 204 25.29 16.31 -15.84
CA LEU A 204 24.87 16.91 -17.11
C LEU A 204 23.41 16.57 -17.48
N MET A 205 22.89 15.47 -16.96
CA MET A 205 21.51 15.02 -17.12
C MET A 205 20.65 15.34 -15.89
N ASP A 206 21.07 16.31 -15.06
CA ASP A 206 20.36 16.77 -13.86
C ASP A 206 20.11 15.67 -12.79
N MET A 207 20.95 14.63 -12.82
CA MET A 207 21.03 13.57 -11.82
C MET A 207 22.22 13.82 -10.87
N HIS A 208 21.95 13.80 -9.58
CA HIS A 208 22.98 13.97 -8.55
C HIS A 208 23.25 12.66 -7.81
N ILE A 209 24.52 12.39 -7.50
CA ILE A 209 24.90 11.29 -6.61
C ILE A 209 24.51 11.65 -5.18
N ASN A 210 23.94 10.70 -4.43
CA ASN A 210 23.68 10.83 -2.99
C ASN A 210 24.80 10.15 -2.20
N PRO A 211 25.78 10.89 -1.67
CA PRO A 211 26.95 10.30 -1.02
C PRO A 211 26.61 9.52 0.25
N ASN A 212 25.48 9.85 0.92
CA ASN A 212 25.07 9.21 2.17
C ASN A 212 24.50 7.80 1.97
N LYS A 213 24.08 7.47 0.75
CA LYS A 213 23.56 6.14 0.38
C LYS A 213 24.51 5.35 -0.51
N SER A 214 25.46 6.03 -1.14
CA SER A 214 26.52 5.45 -1.95
C SER A 214 27.62 4.82 -1.08
N VAL A 215 28.34 3.86 -1.62
CA VAL A 215 29.43 3.17 -0.93
C VAL A 215 30.47 2.70 -1.93
N ALA A 216 31.75 2.84 -1.57
CA ALA A 216 32.88 2.31 -2.31
C ALA A 216 33.47 1.10 -1.58
N ILE A 217 33.79 0.03 -2.31
CA ILE A 217 34.56 -1.11 -1.82
C ILE A 217 35.87 -1.10 -2.59
N MET A 218 37.01 -1.21 -1.90
CA MET A 218 38.31 -1.10 -2.54
C MET A 218 39.34 -2.03 -1.87
N GLU A 219 40.04 -2.83 -2.66
CA GLU A 219 41.14 -3.67 -2.21
C GLU A 219 42.44 -3.28 -2.92
N LEU A 220 43.42 -2.77 -2.16
CA LEU A 220 44.70 -2.28 -2.67
C LEU A 220 45.86 -3.18 -2.21
N LYS A 221 46.44 -3.91 -3.17
CA LYS A 221 47.73 -4.66 -3.18
C LYS A 221 49.00 -3.77 -3.17
N GLY A 222 50.19 -4.31 -2.91
CA GLY A 222 51.52 -3.86 -3.37
C GLY A 222 52.02 -2.41 -3.12
N SER A 223 53.20 -2.10 -3.67
CA SER A 223 54.07 -0.97 -3.27
C SER A 223 53.45 0.43 -3.50
N GLN A 224 52.68 0.60 -4.57
CA GLN A 224 52.03 1.89 -4.89
C GLN A 224 50.71 2.14 -4.13
N SER A 225 50.22 1.19 -3.33
CA SER A 225 48.97 1.36 -2.58
C SER A 225 49.03 2.54 -1.60
N GLY A 226 50.17 2.74 -0.94
CA GLY A 226 50.34 3.86 0.00
C GLY A 226 50.20 5.22 -0.69
N TRP A 227 50.68 5.33 -1.93
CA TRP A 227 50.53 6.55 -2.73
C TRP A 227 49.06 6.78 -3.11
N ILE A 228 48.38 5.75 -3.65
CA ILE A 228 46.95 5.84 -4.01
C ILE A 228 46.10 6.26 -2.81
N ARG A 229 46.33 5.66 -1.63
CA ARG A 229 45.59 6.00 -0.41
C ARG A 229 45.77 7.48 -0.04
N ARG A 230 46.99 8.02 -0.13
CA ARG A 230 47.26 9.43 0.21
C ARG A 230 46.61 10.42 -0.76
N GLN A 231 46.50 10.05 -2.03
CA GLN A 231 45.97 10.95 -3.06
C GLN A 231 44.43 10.89 -3.16
N PHE A 232 43.84 9.70 -3.03
CA PHE A 232 42.43 9.47 -3.35
C PHE A 232 41.57 9.09 -2.14
N ILE A 233 42.14 8.93 -0.95
CA ILE A 233 41.37 8.67 0.28
C ILE A 233 41.53 9.86 1.23
N CYS A 234 40.40 10.33 1.76
CA CYS A 234 40.35 11.38 2.77
C CYS A 234 39.43 10.97 3.92
N LYS A 235 39.64 11.54 5.11
CA LYS A 235 38.73 11.34 6.24
C LYS A 235 37.63 12.40 6.23
N ARG A 236 36.37 11.97 6.30
CA ARG A 236 35.20 12.84 6.54
C ARG A 236 34.28 12.16 7.55
N GLN A 237 33.81 12.90 8.56
CA GLN A 237 32.88 12.40 9.58
C GLN A 237 33.33 11.05 10.22
N ASP A 238 34.64 10.94 10.51
CA ASP A 238 35.28 9.76 11.09
C ASP A 238 35.25 8.47 10.22
N ALA A 239 34.92 8.60 8.93
CA ALA A 239 34.99 7.52 7.94
C ALA A 239 35.99 7.85 6.81
N ASP A 240 36.70 6.82 6.34
CA ASP A 240 37.52 6.92 5.13
C ASP A 240 36.59 7.05 3.91
N CYS A 241 36.82 8.05 3.08
CA CYS A 241 36.05 8.34 1.88
C CYS A 241 36.96 8.35 0.65
N LEU A 242 36.52 7.67 -0.40
CA LEU A 242 37.11 7.76 -1.73
C LEU A 242 36.72 9.10 -2.35
N LYS A 243 37.73 9.89 -2.68
CA LYS A 243 37.60 11.15 -3.39
C LYS A 243 37.53 10.86 -4.89
N ILE A 244 36.42 11.21 -5.55
CA ILE A 244 36.23 11.13 -7.00
C ILE A 244 36.29 12.54 -7.58
N THR A 245 37.20 12.74 -8.53
CA THR A 245 37.32 14.01 -9.27
C THR A 245 36.33 13.99 -10.42
N VAL A 246 35.40 14.95 -10.44
CA VAL A 246 34.35 15.01 -11.48
C VAL A 246 34.69 16.14 -12.45
N PRO A 247 34.85 15.88 -13.75
CA PRO A 247 35.12 16.92 -14.74
C PRO A 247 34.05 18.02 -14.69
N GLU A 248 34.47 19.27 -14.58
CA GLU A 248 33.61 20.48 -14.54
C GLU A 248 32.72 20.63 -13.29
N TYR A 249 32.79 19.70 -12.34
CA TYR A 249 32.01 19.72 -11.10
C TYR A 249 32.89 19.58 -9.86
N SER A 250 32.30 19.80 -8.67
CA SER A 250 33.00 19.60 -7.40
C SER A 250 33.29 18.12 -7.13
N ASP A 251 34.42 17.85 -6.49
CA ASP A 251 34.79 16.50 -6.04
C ASP A 251 33.69 15.83 -5.21
N VAL A 252 33.42 14.56 -5.50
CA VAL A 252 32.44 13.75 -4.78
C VAL A 252 33.18 12.81 -3.82
N HIS A 253 32.72 12.73 -2.57
CA HIS A 253 33.33 11.90 -1.55
C HIS A 253 32.42 10.72 -1.19
N ILE A 254 32.81 9.50 -1.56
CA ILE A 254 32.03 8.28 -1.33
C ILE A 254 32.61 7.49 -0.15
N PRO A 255 31.82 7.15 0.88
CA PRO A 255 32.30 6.36 2.02
C PRO A 255 32.87 5.00 1.59
N ILE A 256 34.02 4.62 2.12
CA ILE A 256 34.65 3.32 1.87
C ILE A 256 34.16 2.30 2.91
N SER A 257 33.77 1.11 2.43
CA SER A 257 33.39 -0.02 3.27
C SER A 257 34.00 -1.33 2.76
N GLN A 258 34.09 -2.32 3.66
CA GLN A 258 34.55 -3.66 3.31
C GLN A 258 33.47 -4.49 2.60
N THR A 259 32.20 -4.15 2.82
CA THR A 259 31.05 -4.89 2.27
C THR A 259 29.91 -3.92 1.96
N ALA A 260 29.15 -4.19 0.92
CA ALA A 260 27.91 -3.47 0.62
C ALA A 260 26.76 -4.42 0.31
N LYS A 261 25.51 -3.93 0.45
CA LYS A 261 24.32 -4.68 0.06
C LYS A 261 23.87 -4.24 -1.34
N TYR A 262 23.71 -5.19 -2.23
CA TYR A 262 23.24 -4.95 -3.58
C TYR A 262 22.17 -5.99 -3.95
N LEU A 263 20.96 -5.52 -4.30
CA LEU A 263 19.81 -6.35 -4.67
C LEU A 263 19.53 -7.56 -3.75
N GLY A 264 19.84 -7.42 -2.46
CA GLY A 264 19.60 -8.44 -1.44
C GLY A 264 20.75 -9.41 -1.16
N VAL A 265 21.86 -9.34 -1.89
CA VAL A 265 23.12 -10.04 -1.57
C VAL A 265 24.16 -9.07 -1.01
N VAL A 266 25.22 -9.62 -0.42
CA VAL A 266 26.37 -8.86 0.05
C VAL A 266 27.48 -8.96 -0.98
N ILE A 267 27.97 -7.82 -1.44
CA ILE A 267 29.14 -7.69 -2.32
C ILE A 267 30.36 -7.32 -1.48
N SER A 268 31.50 -7.95 -1.78
CA SER A 268 32.81 -7.67 -1.19
C SER A 268 33.90 -8.43 -1.96
N TYR A 269 35.15 -7.99 -1.83
CA TYR A 269 36.28 -8.71 -2.45
C TYR A 269 36.70 -9.98 -1.68
N GLY A 270 36.25 -10.14 -0.44
CA GLY A 270 36.51 -11.33 0.36
C GLY A 270 35.25 -11.86 1.04
N ASN A 271 35.12 -13.20 1.05
CA ASN A 271 34.13 -13.94 1.83
C ASN A 271 32.66 -13.49 1.61
N PHE A 272 32.34 -13.03 0.40
CA PHE A 272 31.02 -12.48 0.07
C PHE A 272 29.94 -13.57 0.08
N GLU A 273 30.30 -14.82 -0.22
CA GLU A 273 29.39 -15.96 -0.21
C GLU A 273 28.89 -16.23 1.21
N ALA A 274 29.80 -16.33 2.18
CA ALA A 274 29.44 -16.54 3.57
C ALA A 274 28.73 -15.32 4.17
N ALA A 275 29.17 -14.10 3.81
CA ALA A 275 28.52 -12.87 4.22
C ALA A 275 27.07 -12.79 3.72
N SER A 276 26.84 -13.17 2.46
CA SER A 276 25.52 -13.23 1.84
C SER A 276 24.64 -14.30 2.48
N VAL A 277 25.15 -15.52 2.68
CA VAL A 277 24.42 -16.58 3.38
C VAL A 277 24.05 -16.18 4.80
N LYS A 278 24.99 -15.58 5.55
CA LYS A 278 24.73 -15.05 6.89
C LYS A 278 23.66 -13.96 6.88
N HIS A 279 23.73 -13.03 5.92
CA HIS A 279 22.74 -11.96 5.74
C HIS A 279 21.35 -12.55 5.46
N ARG A 280 21.25 -13.48 4.51
CA ARG A 280 20.00 -14.15 4.13
C ARG A 280 19.41 -14.99 5.24
N LEU A 281 20.22 -15.75 5.96
CA LEU A 281 19.76 -16.50 7.14
C LEU A 281 19.27 -15.57 8.25
N SER A 282 19.91 -14.41 8.45
CA SER A 282 19.42 -13.40 9.40
C SER A 282 18.03 -12.88 9.01
N LEU A 283 17.82 -12.52 7.75
CA LEU A 283 16.52 -12.10 7.23
C LEU A 283 15.48 -13.22 7.32
N THR A 284 15.88 -14.46 7.03
CA THR A 284 15.03 -15.65 7.14
C THR A 284 14.56 -15.85 8.58
N ARG A 285 15.44 -15.68 9.58
CA ARG A 285 15.07 -15.71 11.00
C ARG A 285 14.13 -14.57 11.38
N ILE A 286 14.30 -13.37 10.82
CA ILE A 286 13.39 -12.25 11.03
C ILE A 286 12.01 -12.57 10.44
N GLY A 287 11.95 -13.07 9.21
CA GLY A 287 10.71 -13.52 8.57
C GLY A 287 10.04 -14.64 9.38
N TYR A 288 10.81 -15.63 9.81
CA TYR A 288 10.32 -16.74 10.63
C TYR A 288 9.73 -16.24 11.95
N ARG A 289 10.40 -15.29 12.64
CA ARG A 289 9.88 -14.67 13.87
C ARG A 289 8.59 -13.90 13.63
N ARG A 290 8.50 -13.13 12.54
CA ARG A 290 7.28 -12.41 12.15
C ARG A 290 6.12 -13.38 11.94
N LEU A 291 6.39 -14.55 11.35
CA LEU A 291 5.39 -15.58 11.10
C LEU A 291 5.26 -16.64 12.21
N GLN A 292 6.01 -16.52 13.31
CA GLN A 292 6.19 -17.59 14.30
C GLN A 292 4.87 -18.06 14.90
N LYS A 293 3.94 -17.13 15.15
CA LYS A 293 2.60 -17.45 15.68
C LYS A 293 1.85 -18.47 14.80
N TRP A 294 1.99 -18.37 13.48
CA TRP A 294 1.37 -19.30 12.53
C TRP A 294 2.23 -20.54 12.28
N LEU A 295 3.55 -20.37 12.24
CA LEU A 295 4.51 -21.45 11.98
C LEU A 295 4.67 -22.43 13.14
N THR A 296 4.45 -22.02 14.39
CA THR A 296 4.59 -22.86 15.58
C THR A 296 3.37 -22.80 16.51
N GLY A 297 2.21 -22.33 16.02
CA GLY A 297 1.00 -22.26 16.83
C GLY A 297 0.25 -23.59 16.83
N LYS A 298 -0.02 -24.17 18.01
CA LYS A 298 -0.59 -25.53 18.16
C LYS A 298 -1.98 -25.75 17.53
N HIS A 299 -2.79 -24.70 17.34
CA HIS A 299 -4.22 -24.83 17.05
C HIS A 299 -4.71 -24.20 15.73
N CYS A 300 -3.81 -23.69 14.88
CA CYS A 300 -4.22 -22.90 13.71
C CYS A 300 -3.89 -23.52 12.33
N LEU A 301 -2.83 -24.31 12.21
CA LEU A 301 -2.37 -24.90 10.94
C LEU A 301 -1.82 -26.30 11.18
N THR A 302 -2.06 -27.25 10.25
CA THR A 302 -1.43 -28.58 10.27
C THR A 302 0.07 -28.49 9.95
N THR A 303 0.86 -29.51 10.29
CA THR A 303 2.30 -29.55 9.95
C THR A 303 2.54 -29.35 8.44
N ALA A 304 1.70 -29.92 7.58
CA ALA A 304 1.77 -29.75 6.14
C ALA A 304 1.43 -28.32 5.69
N GLN A 305 0.46 -27.65 6.31
CA GLN A 305 0.12 -26.24 6.01
C GLN A 305 1.20 -25.27 6.52
N ARG A 306 1.78 -25.53 7.70
CA ARG A 306 2.91 -24.76 8.22
C ARG A 306 4.13 -24.88 7.33
N TYR A 307 4.39 -26.09 6.85
CA TYR A 307 5.45 -26.34 5.89
C TYR A 307 5.20 -25.56 4.59
N ARG A 308 3.98 -25.60 4.03
CA ARG A 308 3.63 -24.79 2.84
C ARG A 308 3.83 -23.29 3.08
N LEU A 309 3.34 -22.75 4.19
CA LEU A 309 3.53 -21.34 4.55
C LEU A 309 5.03 -21.00 4.69
N TRP A 310 5.80 -21.87 5.33
CA TRP A 310 7.24 -21.71 5.45
C TRP A 310 7.95 -21.76 4.08
N GLN A 311 7.57 -22.71 3.22
CA GLN A 311 8.14 -22.87 1.89
C GLN A 311 7.81 -21.70 0.97
N THR A 312 6.62 -21.08 1.11
CA THR A 312 6.20 -19.94 0.29
C THR A 312 6.71 -18.60 0.82
N CYS A 313 6.84 -18.42 2.13
CA CYS A 313 7.12 -17.10 2.70
C CYS A 313 8.49 -16.98 3.39
N ILE A 314 9.07 -18.09 3.86
CA ILE A 314 10.33 -18.08 4.61
C ILE A 314 11.48 -18.57 3.75
N TYR A 315 11.33 -19.73 3.09
CA TYR A 315 12.36 -20.30 2.23
C TYR A 315 12.82 -19.35 1.11
N PRO A 316 11.94 -18.57 0.44
CA PRO A 316 12.36 -17.65 -0.62
C PRO A 316 13.21 -16.50 -0.10
N ILE A 317 13.06 -16.10 1.16
CA ILE A 317 13.93 -15.08 1.78
C ILE A 317 15.37 -15.60 1.83
N PHE A 318 15.56 -16.88 2.10
CA PHE A 318 16.88 -17.52 2.08
C PHE A 318 17.37 -17.70 0.65
N SER A 319 16.58 -18.32 -0.23
CA SER A 319 17.04 -18.75 -1.56
C SER A 319 17.27 -17.61 -2.54
N TYR A 320 16.66 -16.43 -2.32
CA TYR A 320 16.81 -15.26 -3.18
C TYR A 320 18.30 -14.91 -3.35
N GLY A 321 18.80 -14.90 -4.59
CA GLY A 321 20.19 -14.55 -4.95
C GLY A 321 21.32 -15.44 -4.41
N VAL A 322 21.04 -16.46 -3.60
CA VAL A 322 22.08 -17.29 -2.99
C VAL A 322 22.69 -18.29 -3.98
N PHE A 323 21.87 -18.82 -4.90
CA PHE A 323 22.32 -19.78 -5.93
C PHE A 323 23.06 -19.11 -7.10
N ALA A 324 23.04 -17.78 -7.19
CA ALA A 324 23.86 -17.04 -8.14
C ALA A 324 25.36 -17.07 -7.78
N MET A 325 25.69 -17.45 -6.55
CA MET A 325 27.06 -17.57 -6.05
C MET A 325 27.48 -19.04 -5.96
N CYS A 326 28.77 -19.33 -6.02
CA CYS A 326 29.30 -20.66 -5.72
C CYS A 326 29.26 -20.89 -4.20
N LEU A 327 28.27 -21.64 -3.71
CA LEU A 327 28.11 -21.89 -2.28
C LEU A 327 29.21 -22.83 -1.74
N PRO A 328 30.07 -22.37 -0.81
CA PRO A 328 31.06 -23.25 -0.21
C PRO A 328 30.37 -24.24 0.76
N SER A 329 30.96 -25.42 0.96
CA SER A 329 30.34 -26.51 1.73
C SER A 329 29.96 -26.11 3.15
N ASN A 330 30.79 -25.33 3.84
CA ASN A 330 30.49 -24.81 5.18
C ASN A 330 29.21 -23.94 5.22
N CYS A 331 28.95 -23.18 4.15
CA CYS A 331 27.75 -22.36 4.01
C CYS A 331 26.52 -23.22 3.75
N ILE A 332 26.65 -24.27 2.94
CA ILE A 332 25.60 -25.27 2.70
C ILE A 332 25.22 -25.97 4.01
N HIS A 333 26.19 -26.46 4.78
CA HIS A 333 25.95 -27.08 6.09
C HIS A 333 25.27 -26.11 7.07
N THR A 334 25.70 -24.85 7.10
CA THR A 334 25.08 -23.82 7.94
C THR A 334 23.62 -23.60 7.53
N ALA A 335 23.33 -23.51 6.24
CA ALA A 335 21.97 -23.36 5.73
C ALA A 335 21.09 -24.57 6.08
N ILE A 336 21.55 -25.78 5.77
CA ILE A 336 20.84 -27.03 6.11
C ILE A 336 20.53 -27.09 7.61
N THR A 337 21.49 -26.77 8.47
CA THR A 337 21.30 -26.76 9.92
C THR A 337 20.19 -25.80 10.33
N GLN A 338 20.21 -24.57 9.83
CA GLN A 338 19.22 -23.56 10.20
C GLN A 338 17.82 -23.89 9.66
N LEU A 339 17.72 -24.36 8.42
CA LEU A 339 16.45 -24.76 7.82
C LEU A 339 15.88 -25.97 8.57
N THR A 340 16.71 -26.96 8.91
CA THR A 340 16.31 -28.12 9.72
C THR A 340 15.74 -27.71 11.08
N LEU A 341 16.41 -26.79 11.79
CA LEU A 341 15.92 -26.28 13.07
C LEU A 341 14.55 -25.59 12.93
N MET A 342 14.33 -24.86 11.83
CA MET A 342 13.04 -24.25 11.56
C MET A 342 11.97 -25.31 11.28
N LEU A 343 12.25 -26.30 10.44
CA LEU A 343 11.31 -27.38 10.10
C LEU A 343 10.92 -28.22 11.32
N ARG A 344 11.88 -28.55 12.19
CA ARG A 344 11.59 -29.26 13.45
C ARG A 344 10.67 -28.47 14.37
N LYS A 345 10.84 -27.14 14.43
CA LYS A 345 9.93 -26.26 15.17
C LYS A 345 8.54 -26.22 14.55
N LEU A 346 8.41 -26.29 13.22
CA LEU A 346 7.10 -26.38 12.55
C LEU A 346 6.34 -27.64 12.97
N ALA A 347 7.06 -28.76 13.03
CA ALA A 347 6.54 -30.08 13.37
C ALA A 347 6.35 -30.30 14.88
N HIS A 348 6.76 -29.35 15.73
CA HIS A 348 6.85 -29.52 17.19
C HIS A 348 7.67 -30.75 17.62
N ASP A 349 8.61 -31.19 16.79
CA ASP A 349 9.45 -32.35 17.05
C ASP A 349 10.81 -31.90 17.57
N HIS A 350 10.90 -31.72 18.89
CA HIS A 350 12.12 -31.32 19.56
C HIS A 350 12.98 -32.54 19.92
N SER A 351 14.23 -32.56 19.47
CA SER A 351 15.15 -33.70 19.65
C SER A 351 15.38 -34.10 21.11
N TYR A 352 15.35 -33.15 22.05
CA TYR A 352 15.48 -33.45 23.48
C TYR A 352 14.25 -34.15 24.07
N ILE A 353 13.08 -34.05 23.42
CA ILE A 353 11.83 -34.71 23.83
C ILE A 353 11.67 -36.03 23.09
N THR A 354 11.74 -36.01 21.76
CA THR A 354 11.42 -37.17 20.92
C THR A 354 12.59 -38.13 20.73
N ARG A 355 13.81 -37.70 21.08
CA ARG A 355 15.08 -38.41 20.83
C ARG A 355 15.33 -38.79 19.36
N ARG A 356 14.51 -38.27 18.43
CA ARG A 356 14.67 -38.52 16.98
C ARG A 356 15.80 -37.68 16.40
N THR A 357 16.64 -38.30 15.57
CA THR A 357 17.61 -37.60 14.70
C THR A 357 16.88 -36.64 13.76
N ASN A 358 17.60 -35.69 13.15
CA ASN A 358 17.00 -34.72 12.23
C ASN A 358 16.29 -35.40 11.05
N GLU A 359 16.92 -36.42 10.48
CA GLU A 359 16.37 -37.17 9.36
C GLU A 359 15.14 -37.97 9.76
N ALA A 360 15.18 -38.67 10.90
CA ALA A 360 14.05 -39.44 11.39
C ALA A 360 12.84 -38.54 11.70
N ALA A 361 13.07 -37.35 12.26
CA ALA A 361 11.99 -36.39 12.52
C ALA A 361 11.37 -35.87 11.21
N LEU A 362 12.18 -35.50 10.21
CA LEU A 362 11.65 -35.03 8.93
C LEU A 362 10.89 -36.13 8.19
N ALA A 363 11.41 -37.36 8.18
CA ALA A 363 10.74 -38.52 7.59
C ALA A 363 9.40 -38.82 8.27
N PHE A 364 9.37 -38.83 9.61
CA PHE A 364 8.15 -39.08 10.39
C PHE A 364 7.04 -38.08 10.06
N HIS A 365 7.38 -36.79 9.92
CA HIS A 365 6.42 -35.73 9.57
C HIS A 365 6.22 -35.54 8.06
N ARG A 366 6.80 -36.41 7.23
CA ARG A 366 6.77 -36.34 5.75
C ARG A 366 7.22 -34.97 5.22
N LEU A 367 8.22 -34.37 5.87
CA LEU A 367 8.82 -33.11 5.45
C LEU A 367 10.07 -33.38 4.59
N PRO A 368 10.27 -32.64 3.49
CA PRO A 368 11.46 -32.81 2.67
C PRO A 368 12.72 -32.37 3.41
N CYS A 369 13.83 -33.05 3.14
CA CYS A 369 15.13 -32.68 3.68
C CYS A 369 15.56 -31.31 3.11
N PRO A 370 16.14 -30.40 3.92
CA PRO A 370 16.68 -29.15 3.40
C PRO A 370 17.67 -29.33 2.25
N THR A 371 18.50 -30.38 2.26
CA THR A 371 19.41 -30.69 1.15
C THR A 371 18.65 -30.96 -0.15
N GLN A 372 17.50 -31.64 -0.09
CA GLN A 372 16.62 -31.88 -1.25
C GLN A 372 15.97 -30.57 -1.73
N LEU A 373 15.58 -29.68 -0.82
CA LEU A 373 15.03 -28.37 -1.19
C LEU A 373 16.06 -27.48 -1.88
N LEU A 374 17.29 -27.46 -1.38
CA LEU A 374 18.39 -26.74 -2.00
C LEU A 374 18.72 -27.30 -3.38
N HIS A 375 18.76 -28.63 -3.51
CA HIS A 375 18.99 -29.32 -4.78
C HIS A 375 17.88 -28.99 -5.80
N GLY A 376 16.61 -29.15 -5.42
CA GLY A 376 15.49 -28.84 -6.31
C GLY A 376 15.47 -27.38 -6.77
N THR A 377 15.89 -26.44 -5.91
CA THR A 377 16.01 -25.02 -6.28
C THR A 377 17.18 -24.79 -7.25
N ALA A 378 18.33 -25.42 -7.03
CA ALA A 378 19.48 -25.33 -7.93
C ALA A 378 19.17 -25.93 -9.31
N VAL A 379 18.52 -27.10 -9.35
CA VAL A 379 18.08 -27.75 -10.60
C VAL A 379 17.04 -26.91 -11.33
N GLY A 380 16.07 -26.34 -10.61
CA GLY A 380 15.06 -25.45 -11.19
C GLY A 380 15.67 -24.19 -11.80
N LEU A 381 16.69 -23.62 -11.15
CA LEU A 381 17.45 -22.50 -11.69
C LEU A 381 18.21 -22.90 -12.95
N LEU A 382 18.91 -24.04 -12.95
CA LEU A 382 19.64 -24.54 -14.13
C LEU A 382 18.70 -24.70 -15.32
N ARG A 383 17.55 -25.34 -15.11
CA ARG A 383 16.53 -25.49 -16.16
C ARG A 383 16.06 -24.16 -16.71
N THR A 384 15.82 -23.17 -15.84
CA THR A 384 15.36 -21.83 -16.24
C THR A 384 16.43 -21.09 -17.04
N VAL A 385 17.68 -21.14 -16.60
CA VAL A 385 18.82 -20.54 -17.31
C VAL A 385 19.01 -21.18 -18.68
N THR A 386 19.01 -22.51 -18.75
CA THR A 386 19.14 -23.25 -20.01
C THR A 386 17.98 -22.94 -20.96
N ALA A 387 16.73 -22.92 -20.48
CA ALA A 387 15.58 -22.58 -21.32
C ALA A 387 15.68 -21.15 -21.86
N ARG A 388 16.08 -20.19 -21.03
CA ARG A 388 16.29 -18.79 -21.45
C ARG A 388 17.36 -18.67 -22.54
N GLN A 389 18.48 -19.38 -22.42
CA GLN A 389 19.54 -19.34 -23.44
C GLN A 389 19.06 -19.70 -24.86
N HIS A 390 18.01 -20.50 -25.00
CA HIS A 390 17.44 -20.85 -26.31
C HIS A 390 16.43 -19.81 -26.83
N ALA A 391 15.94 -18.92 -25.97
CA ALA A 391 14.95 -17.89 -26.30
C ALA A 391 15.56 -16.48 -26.47
N LEU A 392 16.81 -16.28 -26.03
CA LEU A 392 17.51 -15.01 -26.11
C LEU A 392 18.03 -14.73 -27.53
N LEU A 393 18.10 -13.45 -27.88
CA LEU A 393 18.70 -13.01 -29.14
C LEU A 393 20.23 -13.15 -29.06
N PRO A 394 20.95 -13.39 -30.17
CA PRO A 394 22.39 -13.64 -30.15
C PRO A 394 23.25 -12.52 -29.53
N HIS A 395 22.73 -11.30 -29.50
CA HIS A 395 23.40 -10.11 -28.96
C HIS A 395 22.94 -9.74 -27.54
N ASP A 396 22.13 -10.57 -26.88
CA ASP A 396 21.66 -10.30 -25.52
C ASP A 396 22.79 -10.45 -24.50
N ILE A 397 22.94 -9.48 -23.58
CA ILE A 397 23.98 -9.50 -22.56
C ILE A 397 23.86 -10.71 -21.63
N ALA A 398 22.67 -11.31 -21.52
CA ALA A 398 22.49 -12.51 -20.69
C ALA A 398 23.33 -13.70 -21.20
N HIS A 399 23.78 -13.70 -22.45
CA HIS A 399 24.76 -14.67 -22.95
C HIS A 399 26.16 -14.50 -22.36
N SER A 400 26.53 -13.31 -21.89
CA SER A 400 27.83 -13.09 -21.22
C SER A 400 27.85 -13.67 -19.80
N ILE A 401 26.69 -14.03 -19.25
CA ILE A 401 26.56 -14.54 -17.89
C ILE A 401 26.86 -16.05 -17.84
N GLN A 402 27.95 -16.42 -17.15
CA GLN A 402 28.36 -17.80 -16.97
C GLN A 402 27.75 -18.41 -15.70
N TRP A 403 27.10 -19.57 -15.84
CA TRP A 403 26.51 -20.36 -14.75
C TRP A 403 27.24 -21.69 -14.50
N SER A 404 28.53 -21.75 -14.82
CA SER A 404 29.36 -22.97 -14.77
C SER A 404 29.49 -23.59 -13.38
N HIS A 405 29.27 -22.81 -12.31
CA HIS A 405 29.28 -23.30 -10.93
C HIS A 405 28.03 -24.12 -10.56
N LEU A 406 26.93 -23.97 -11.29
CA LEU A 406 25.64 -24.54 -10.90
C LEU A 406 25.59 -26.08 -11.02
N PRO A 407 26.10 -26.72 -12.10
CA PRO A 407 26.23 -28.18 -12.16
C PRO A 407 27.08 -28.76 -11.03
N GLU A 408 28.19 -28.10 -10.69
CA GLU A 408 29.05 -28.52 -9.59
C GLU A 408 28.32 -28.44 -8.24
N LEU A 409 27.58 -27.36 -8.01
CA LEU A 409 26.75 -27.20 -6.81
C LEU A 409 25.67 -28.31 -6.71
N ILE A 410 25.03 -28.66 -7.83
CA ILE A 410 24.05 -29.74 -7.89
C ILE A 410 24.69 -31.07 -7.51
N SER A 411 25.83 -31.42 -8.13
CA SER A 411 26.58 -32.65 -7.84
C SER A 411 27.00 -32.74 -6.36
N ARG A 412 27.47 -31.63 -5.77
CA ARG A 412 27.79 -31.57 -4.32
C ARG A 412 26.55 -31.83 -3.46
N LEU A 413 25.41 -31.23 -3.79
CA LEU A 413 24.15 -31.45 -3.07
C LEU A 413 23.63 -32.90 -3.21
N GLU A 414 23.85 -33.55 -4.36
CA GLU A 414 23.53 -34.97 -4.58
C GLU A 414 24.41 -35.89 -3.75
N SER A 415 25.73 -35.67 -3.75
CA SER A 415 26.68 -36.41 -2.91
C SER A 415 26.29 -36.34 -1.43
N MET A 416 25.90 -35.16 -0.94
CA MET A 416 25.45 -34.99 0.44
C MET A 416 24.14 -35.75 0.76
N GLN A 417 23.27 -35.97 -0.23
CA GLN A 417 22.06 -36.79 -0.05
C GLN A 417 22.37 -38.29 -0.05
N ALA A 418 23.34 -38.73 -0.85
CA ALA A 418 23.79 -40.12 -0.91
C ALA A 418 24.44 -40.56 0.41
N THR A 419 25.29 -39.73 1.01
CA THR A 419 25.95 -40.02 2.30
C THR A 419 24.95 -40.20 3.44
N ALA A 420 23.90 -39.36 3.51
CA ALA A 420 22.81 -39.48 4.49
C ALA A 420 21.99 -40.78 4.33
N SER A 421 21.92 -41.33 3.12
CA SER A 421 21.16 -42.56 2.84
C SER A 421 21.92 -43.83 3.28
N LEU A 422 23.24 -43.79 3.33
CA LEU A 422 24.09 -44.91 3.78
C LEU A 422 24.08 -45.06 5.31
N GLU A 423 24.03 -43.95 6.06
CA GLU A 423 23.90 -43.97 7.54
C GLU A 423 22.57 -44.58 8.02
N ARG A 424 21.49 -44.53 7.21
CA ARG A 424 20.18 -45.14 7.52
C ARG A 424 20.20 -46.67 7.65
N LEU A 425 21.04 -47.36 6.89
CA LEU A 425 21.07 -48.82 6.87
C LEU A 425 21.73 -49.39 8.13
N ALA A 426 22.52 -48.60 8.86
CA ALA A 426 23.25 -49.04 10.04
C ALA A 426 22.43 -48.99 11.35
N ILE A 427 21.28 -48.28 11.40
CA ILE A 427 20.57 -47.95 12.65
C ILE A 427 19.29 -48.81 12.87
N HIS A 428 18.84 -49.59 11.89
CA HIS A 428 17.57 -50.34 11.94
C HIS A 428 17.62 -51.70 12.70
N SER A 429 18.67 -51.99 13.45
CA SER A 429 18.84 -53.23 14.23
C SER A 429 18.71 -53.00 15.75
N GLY A 430 17.49 -52.70 16.23
CA GLY A 430 17.18 -52.63 17.67
C GLY A 430 15.67 -52.82 17.98
N PRO A 431 15.29 -53.49 19.09
CA PRO A 431 13.94 -54.04 19.28
C PRO A 431 12.91 -53.04 19.83
N THR A 432 11.63 -53.29 19.52
CA THR A 432 10.43 -52.50 19.85
C THR A 432 9.79 -52.86 21.20
N SER A 433 9.30 -51.87 21.97
CA SER A 433 8.14 -52.07 22.86
C SER A 433 7.38 -50.78 23.25
N CYS A 434 6.05 -50.93 23.21
CA CYS A 434 4.95 -50.34 24.00
C CYS A 434 4.76 -48.82 24.18
N THR A 435 3.58 -48.33 23.73
CA THR A 435 2.88 -47.19 24.36
C THR A 435 1.38 -47.47 24.45
N LEU A 436 0.82 -47.23 25.64
CA LEU A 436 -0.58 -47.40 26.06
C LEU A 436 -1.45 -46.19 25.64
N GLU A 437 -2.69 -46.48 25.25
CA GLU A 437 -3.76 -45.53 24.93
C GLU A 437 -4.46 -44.98 26.19
N THR A 438 -4.99 -43.75 26.12
CA THR A 438 -6.05 -43.27 27.02
C THR A 438 -7.06 -42.42 26.24
N SER A 439 -8.34 -42.79 26.36
CA SER A 439 -9.52 -42.17 25.75
C SER A 439 -10.13 -41.08 26.64
N ARG A 440 -10.91 -40.16 26.06
CA ARG A 440 -12.05 -39.49 26.74
C ARG A 440 -13.06 -38.93 25.72
N ALA A 441 -14.33 -39.13 26.04
CA ALA A 441 -15.52 -39.14 25.18
C ALA A 441 -16.17 -37.76 24.92
N GLY A 442 -16.91 -37.66 23.81
CA GLY A 442 -17.76 -36.52 23.45
C GLY A 442 -19.23 -36.71 23.85
N ALA A 443 -19.96 -35.60 23.99
CA ALA A 443 -21.40 -35.56 24.29
C ALA A 443 -22.18 -35.01 23.09
N ALA A 444 -23.35 -35.59 22.83
CA ALA A 444 -24.18 -35.44 21.63
C ALA A 444 -25.18 -34.26 21.67
N LEU A 445 -25.59 -33.79 20.48
CA LEU A 445 -26.60 -32.76 20.20
C LEU A 445 -28.03 -33.35 20.26
N GLY A 446 -28.97 -32.59 20.84
CA GLY A 446 -30.42 -32.85 20.79
C GLY A 446 -31.13 -31.88 19.84
N SER A 447 -32.11 -32.39 19.11
CA SER A 447 -32.93 -31.73 18.07
C SER A 447 -34.25 -31.18 18.61
N ILE A 448 -34.71 -30.00 18.15
CA ILE A 448 -36.08 -29.47 18.39
C ILE A 448 -36.61 -28.74 17.14
N GLU A 449 -37.90 -28.98 16.85
CA GLU A 449 -38.75 -28.55 15.71
C GLU A 449 -39.25 -27.08 15.75
N PRO A 450 -39.81 -26.53 14.65
CA PRO A 450 -40.22 -25.12 14.54
C PRO A 450 -41.75 -24.88 14.66
N MET A 451 -42.19 -23.78 15.30
CA MET A 451 -43.55 -23.25 15.10
C MET A 451 -43.66 -21.72 15.20
N GLN A 452 -44.69 -21.21 14.52
CA GLN A 452 -44.97 -19.90 13.88
C GLN A 452 -45.16 -18.64 14.76
N SER A 453 -44.66 -17.50 14.22
CA SER A 453 -45.30 -16.20 13.87
C SER A 453 -46.52 -15.66 14.64
N GLN A 454 -46.45 -14.42 15.19
CA GLN A 454 -47.25 -13.22 14.78
C GLN A 454 -47.26 -12.06 15.83
N LEU A 455 -47.09 -10.80 15.34
CA LEU A 455 -47.58 -9.48 15.86
C LEU A 455 -46.90 -8.86 17.13
N ALA A 456 -46.66 -7.54 17.33
CA ALA A 456 -46.84 -6.29 16.57
C ALA A 456 -46.07 -5.08 17.21
N ASP A 457 -45.61 -4.18 16.33
CA ASP A 457 -45.43 -2.70 16.25
C ASP A 457 -44.96 -1.68 17.33
N ALA A 458 -43.87 -1.00 16.93
CA ALA A 458 -43.62 0.45 16.71
C ALA A 458 -43.45 1.49 17.85
N ALA A 459 -42.23 2.07 17.96
CA ALA A 459 -41.93 3.51 17.72
C ALA A 459 -40.42 3.88 17.76
N ALA A 460 -40.04 4.83 16.88
CA ALA A 460 -38.83 5.71 16.87
C ALA A 460 -37.58 5.35 16.02
N ARG A 461 -37.76 5.47 14.69
CA ARG A 461 -36.87 6.10 13.67
C ARG A 461 -35.38 5.74 13.58
N GLY A 462 -35.14 4.72 12.75
CA GLY A 462 -34.01 4.56 11.82
C GLY A 462 -34.49 3.73 10.60
N LEU A 463 -35.23 4.39 9.69
CA LEU A 463 -36.14 3.79 8.69
C LEU A 463 -35.60 3.90 7.25
N ARG A 464 -34.62 3.08 6.86
CA ARG A 464 -34.31 2.91 5.44
C ARG A 464 -34.09 1.44 5.11
N LEU A 465 -34.95 0.91 4.23
CA LEU A 465 -34.74 -0.37 3.57
C LEU A 465 -33.78 -0.17 2.41
N ILE A 466 -33.06 -1.22 2.04
CA ILE A 466 -32.20 -1.19 0.86
C ILE A 466 -33.07 -0.88 -0.37
N THR A 467 -32.65 0.10 -1.18
CA THR A 467 -33.47 0.52 -2.33
C THR A 467 -33.19 -0.35 -3.55
N ASP A 468 -34.14 -0.38 -4.50
CA ASP A 468 -33.91 -1.05 -5.79
C ASP A 468 -32.69 -0.52 -6.55
N ALA A 469 -32.41 0.79 -6.42
CA ALA A 469 -31.21 1.40 -6.99
C ALA A 469 -29.91 0.86 -6.36
N GLU A 470 -29.91 0.60 -5.05
CA GLU A 470 -28.75 0.01 -4.34
C GLU A 470 -28.59 -1.49 -4.65
N LEU A 471 -29.70 -2.19 -4.89
CA LEU A 471 -29.69 -3.59 -5.32
C LEU A 471 -29.37 -3.77 -6.80
N HIS A 472 -29.30 -2.71 -7.60
CA HIS A 472 -29.11 -2.79 -9.05
C HIS A 472 -27.88 -3.63 -9.44
N ASN A 473 -26.73 -3.39 -8.79
CA ASN A 473 -25.50 -4.14 -9.06
C ASN A 473 -25.63 -5.63 -8.73
N LEU A 474 -26.33 -5.97 -7.63
CA LEU A 474 -26.59 -7.35 -7.23
C LEU A 474 -27.55 -8.03 -8.22
N LYS A 475 -28.65 -7.35 -8.60
CA LYS A 475 -29.65 -7.85 -9.57
C LYS A 475 -29.05 -8.13 -10.96
N GLN A 476 -27.96 -7.45 -11.32
CA GLN A 476 -27.20 -7.72 -12.55
C GLN A 476 -26.25 -8.93 -12.46
N GLN A 477 -25.92 -9.42 -11.26
CA GLN A 477 -25.09 -10.61 -11.13
C GLN A 477 -25.92 -11.85 -11.41
N ARG A 478 -25.32 -12.85 -12.06
CA ARG A 478 -26.00 -14.12 -12.37
C ARG A 478 -26.42 -14.92 -11.14
N PHE A 479 -25.72 -14.78 -10.02
CA PHE A 479 -26.10 -15.35 -8.72
C PHE A 479 -27.09 -14.46 -7.92
N GLY A 480 -27.40 -13.26 -8.42
CA GLY A 480 -28.07 -12.21 -7.64
C GLY A 480 -29.46 -12.57 -7.15
N ALA A 481 -30.30 -13.12 -8.04
CA ALA A 481 -31.65 -13.57 -7.71
C ALA A 481 -31.63 -14.72 -6.68
N ASN A 482 -30.73 -15.68 -6.86
CA ASN A 482 -30.56 -16.81 -5.94
C ASN A 482 -30.10 -16.34 -4.55
N LEU A 483 -29.17 -15.39 -4.49
CA LEU A 483 -28.69 -14.84 -3.22
C LEU A 483 -29.80 -14.08 -2.48
N LEU A 484 -30.61 -13.29 -3.20
CA LEU A 484 -31.77 -12.60 -2.61
C LEU A 484 -32.79 -13.59 -2.05
N GLN A 485 -33.09 -14.67 -2.79
CA GLN A 485 -33.95 -15.75 -2.32
C GLN A 485 -33.40 -16.43 -1.06
N ILE A 486 -32.10 -16.72 -1.03
CA ILE A 486 -31.42 -17.29 0.15
C ILE A 486 -31.56 -16.36 1.38
N VAL A 487 -31.42 -15.06 1.20
CA VAL A 487 -31.58 -14.06 2.27
C VAL A 487 -33.02 -13.97 2.76
N GLN A 488 -33.99 -13.99 1.84
CA GLN A 488 -35.42 -13.94 2.14
C GLN A 488 -35.88 -15.19 2.91
N ASP A 489 -35.54 -16.37 2.40
CA ASP A 489 -35.91 -17.67 2.98
C ASP A 489 -35.03 -18.06 4.18
N ARG A 490 -33.96 -17.29 4.44
CA ARG A 490 -32.94 -17.58 5.47
C ARG A 490 -32.30 -18.96 5.35
N ASN A 491 -32.19 -19.46 4.12
CA ASN A 491 -31.64 -20.79 3.84
C ASN A 491 -30.11 -20.75 3.76
N TRP A 492 -29.47 -20.53 4.91
CA TRP A 492 -28.03 -20.24 5.01
C TRP A 492 -27.12 -21.38 4.55
N GLU A 493 -27.57 -22.63 4.64
CA GLU A 493 -26.81 -23.81 4.21
C GLU A 493 -26.47 -23.76 2.70
N ARG A 494 -27.32 -23.09 1.91
CA ARG A 494 -27.11 -22.93 0.46
C ARG A 494 -26.10 -21.85 0.08
N VAL A 495 -25.64 -21.03 1.03
CA VAL A 495 -24.64 -19.98 0.72
C VAL A 495 -23.31 -20.59 0.28
N ALA A 496 -22.85 -21.63 0.96
CA ALA A 496 -21.57 -22.28 0.67
C ALA A 496 -21.56 -23.05 -0.66
N THR A 497 -22.73 -23.39 -1.21
CA THR A 497 -22.84 -24.10 -2.49
C THR A 497 -22.76 -23.14 -3.69
N ASP A 498 -23.06 -21.86 -3.50
CA ASP A 498 -22.92 -20.81 -4.52
C ASP A 498 -21.49 -20.23 -4.53
N GLN A 499 -20.57 -20.94 -5.18
CA GLN A 499 -19.17 -20.54 -5.28
C GLN A 499 -18.98 -19.19 -5.96
N GLU A 500 -19.84 -18.83 -6.92
CA GLU A 500 -19.71 -17.58 -7.65
C GLU A 500 -20.07 -16.39 -6.75
N ALA A 501 -21.18 -16.48 -6.02
CA ALA A 501 -21.54 -15.50 -5.00
C ALA A 501 -20.43 -15.37 -3.95
N CYS A 502 -19.91 -16.50 -3.46
CA CYS A 502 -18.83 -16.52 -2.46
C CYS A 502 -17.55 -15.84 -2.94
N GLN A 503 -17.06 -16.13 -4.15
CA GLN A 503 -15.86 -15.51 -4.71
C GLN A 503 -16.03 -14.00 -4.92
N TYR A 504 -17.21 -13.58 -5.38
CA TYR A 504 -17.54 -12.18 -5.56
C TYR A 504 -17.56 -11.45 -4.22
N LEU A 505 -18.34 -11.95 -3.25
CA LEU A 505 -18.52 -11.36 -1.93
C LEU A 505 -17.25 -11.41 -1.06
N ALA A 506 -16.29 -12.29 -1.36
CA ALA A 506 -15.02 -12.32 -0.67
C ALA A 506 -14.11 -11.12 -1.04
N SER A 507 -14.30 -10.52 -2.21
CA SER A 507 -13.36 -9.54 -2.78
C SER A 507 -14.01 -8.26 -3.30
N ARG A 508 -15.33 -8.16 -3.38
CA ARG A 508 -16.04 -6.99 -3.94
C ARG A 508 -17.20 -6.56 -3.05
N CYS A 509 -17.46 -5.25 -3.00
CA CYS A 509 -18.65 -4.70 -2.35
C CYS A 509 -19.91 -5.07 -3.14
N ILE A 510 -20.92 -5.66 -2.48
CA ILE A 510 -22.17 -6.09 -3.11
C ILE A 510 -23.05 -4.93 -3.59
N ILE A 511 -22.83 -3.73 -3.03
CA ILE A 511 -23.61 -2.53 -3.36
C ILE A 511 -23.01 -1.78 -4.55
N CYS A 512 -21.67 -1.65 -4.63
CA CYS A 512 -21.01 -0.80 -5.63
C CYS A 512 -19.92 -1.49 -6.47
N SER A 513 -19.72 -2.80 -6.31
CA SER A 513 -18.74 -3.61 -7.05
C SER A 513 -17.26 -3.25 -6.85
N PHE A 514 -16.93 -2.31 -5.95
CA PHE A 514 -15.54 -1.93 -5.69
C PHE A 514 -14.75 -3.11 -5.11
N GLN A 515 -13.53 -3.33 -5.60
CA GLN A 515 -12.70 -4.49 -5.26
C GLN A 515 -11.73 -4.22 -4.10
N PHE A 516 -11.56 -5.21 -3.23
CA PHE A 516 -10.71 -5.17 -2.05
C PHE A 516 -9.84 -6.42 -1.95
N SER A 517 -8.66 -6.25 -1.34
CA SER A 517 -7.73 -7.35 -1.09
C SER A 517 -7.88 -7.94 0.32
N ARG A 518 -8.51 -7.18 1.23
CA ARG A 518 -8.64 -7.53 2.65
C ARG A 518 -10.03 -7.16 3.18
N CYS A 519 -10.55 -8.01 4.06
CA CYS A 519 -11.84 -7.79 4.73
C CYS A 519 -11.87 -6.47 5.53
N GLN A 520 -10.76 -6.04 6.13
CA GLN A 520 -10.70 -4.76 6.86
C GLN A 520 -10.91 -3.54 5.94
N GLU A 521 -10.44 -3.60 4.70
CA GLU A 521 -10.60 -2.54 3.70
C GLU A 521 -12.06 -2.46 3.25
N LEU A 522 -12.70 -3.62 3.03
CA LEU A 522 -14.14 -3.72 2.74
C LEU A 522 -14.98 -3.09 3.87
N HIS A 523 -14.70 -3.42 5.13
CA HIS A 523 -15.43 -2.86 6.27
C HIS A 523 -15.19 -1.36 6.47
N GLN A 524 -13.96 -0.89 6.20
CA GLN A 524 -13.68 0.54 6.17
C GLN A 524 -14.47 1.23 5.05
N HIS A 525 -14.54 0.63 3.86
CA HIS A 525 -15.34 1.14 2.76
C HIS A 525 -16.82 1.25 3.11
N TYR A 526 -17.43 0.23 3.74
CA TYR A 526 -18.82 0.31 4.22
C TYR A 526 -19.04 1.45 5.20
N ARG A 527 -18.16 1.62 6.20
CA ARG A 527 -18.26 2.74 7.17
C ARG A 527 -18.18 4.12 6.54
N LEU A 528 -17.48 4.25 5.41
CA LEU A 528 -17.23 5.53 4.74
C LEU A 528 -18.22 5.81 3.60
N ASN A 529 -18.65 4.81 2.85
CA ASN A 529 -19.41 4.97 1.61
C ASN A 529 -20.84 4.39 1.68
N HIS A 530 -21.09 3.40 2.54
CA HIS A 530 -22.41 2.78 2.74
C HIS A 530 -22.81 2.70 4.23
N PRO A 531 -22.77 3.83 4.95
CA PRO A 531 -22.86 3.85 6.41
C PRO A 531 -24.24 3.49 6.95
N GLU A 532 -25.30 3.87 6.24
CA GLU A 532 -26.69 3.59 6.61
C GLU A 532 -26.98 2.08 6.58
N LEU A 533 -26.35 1.38 5.63
CA LEU A 533 -26.48 -0.07 5.49
C LEU A 533 -25.58 -0.85 6.47
N TRP A 534 -24.56 -0.19 7.03
CA TRP A 534 -23.53 -0.83 7.86
C TRP A 534 -23.80 -0.76 9.37
N GLU A 535 -24.74 0.06 9.85
CA GLU A 535 -24.91 0.31 11.30
C GLU A 535 -25.15 -0.97 12.13
N HIS A 536 -26.01 -1.85 11.64
CA HIS A 536 -26.40 -3.09 12.34
C HIS A 536 -25.81 -4.37 11.74
N ALA A 537 -25.19 -4.27 10.55
CA ALA A 537 -24.64 -5.43 9.83
C ALA A 537 -23.45 -6.13 10.53
N PRO A 538 -22.50 -5.45 11.21
CA PRO A 538 -21.34 -6.10 11.82
C PRO A 538 -21.71 -7.16 12.85
N GLN A 539 -22.68 -6.86 13.72
CA GLN A 539 -23.11 -7.75 14.79
C GLN A 539 -23.73 -9.03 14.20
N LYS A 540 -24.62 -8.86 13.22
CA LYS A 540 -25.25 -9.95 12.50
C LYS A 540 -24.24 -10.76 11.68
N GLY A 541 -23.28 -10.11 11.03
CA GLY A 541 -22.22 -10.78 10.26
C GLY A 541 -21.32 -11.66 11.12
N ILE A 542 -21.05 -11.26 12.37
CA ILE A 542 -20.30 -12.09 13.33
C ILE A 542 -21.11 -13.32 13.73
N GLN A 543 -22.41 -13.17 14.05
CA GLN A 543 -23.29 -14.30 14.37
C GLN A 543 -23.32 -15.31 13.23
N LEU A 544 -23.58 -14.85 12.01
CA LEU A 544 -23.60 -15.69 10.81
C LEU A 544 -22.24 -16.35 10.54
N THR A 545 -21.13 -15.62 10.72
CA THR A 545 -19.80 -16.22 10.54
C THR A 545 -19.56 -17.36 11.53
N ASN A 546 -19.92 -17.17 12.81
CA ASN A 546 -19.69 -18.20 13.82
C ASN A 546 -20.62 -19.41 13.66
N LEU A 547 -21.84 -19.21 13.18
CA LEU A 547 -22.79 -20.28 12.90
C LEU A 547 -22.39 -21.11 11.67
N PHE A 548 -21.96 -20.45 10.59
CA PHE A 548 -21.86 -21.08 9.27
C PHE A 548 -20.44 -21.15 8.71
N SER A 549 -19.43 -20.68 9.43
CA SER A 549 -18.00 -20.88 9.08
C SER A 549 -17.31 -21.83 10.06
N THR A 550 -17.86 -23.04 10.19
CA THR A 550 -17.34 -24.10 11.07
C THR A 550 -16.07 -24.76 10.53
N ASP A 551 -15.79 -24.60 9.24
CA ASP A 551 -14.68 -25.26 8.54
C ASP A 551 -13.51 -24.30 8.25
N SER A 552 -12.29 -24.85 8.19
CA SER A 552 -11.09 -24.13 7.75
C SER A 552 -10.37 -24.91 6.64
N PRO A 553 -10.20 -24.35 5.42
CA PRO A 553 -10.60 -23.00 5.00
C PRO A 553 -12.11 -22.78 5.04
N CYS A 554 -12.53 -21.57 5.42
CA CYS A 554 -13.92 -21.14 5.36
C CYS A 554 -14.47 -21.40 3.96
N THR A 555 -15.55 -22.16 3.85
CA THR A 555 -16.18 -22.52 2.58
C THR A 555 -16.65 -21.30 1.78
N CYS A 556 -16.96 -20.20 2.45
CA CYS A 556 -17.49 -18.99 1.84
C CYS A 556 -16.42 -17.97 1.41
N CYS A 557 -15.31 -17.83 2.15
CA CYS A 557 -14.30 -16.79 1.88
C CYS A 557 -12.86 -17.29 1.78
N GLY A 558 -12.63 -18.58 2.00
CA GLY A 558 -11.30 -19.19 1.97
C GLY A 558 -10.40 -18.85 3.17
N ALA A 559 -10.93 -18.16 4.20
CA ALA A 559 -10.15 -17.81 5.38
C ALA A 559 -9.65 -19.08 6.11
N LEU A 560 -8.35 -19.12 6.40
CA LEU A 560 -7.67 -20.29 6.98
C LEU A 560 -7.79 -20.37 8.52
N PHE A 561 -8.65 -19.57 9.14
CA PHE A 561 -8.83 -19.50 10.59
C PHE A 561 -10.30 -19.69 10.94
N LEU A 562 -10.58 -20.53 11.94
CA LEU A 562 -11.94 -20.77 12.44
C LEU A 562 -12.57 -19.49 13.01
N THR A 563 -11.78 -18.67 13.69
CA THR A 563 -12.20 -17.37 14.22
C THR A 563 -11.82 -16.25 13.26
N HIS A 564 -12.78 -15.83 12.43
CA HIS A 564 -12.65 -14.68 11.55
C HIS A 564 -14.00 -13.98 11.40
N MET A 565 -14.02 -12.80 10.78
CA MET A 565 -15.25 -12.16 10.33
C MET A 565 -15.30 -12.32 8.82
N CYS A 566 -16.15 -13.23 8.35
CA CYS A 566 -16.21 -13.62 6.95
C CYS A 566 -16.74 -12.45 6.12
N PRO A 567 -16.01 -11.99 5.08
CA PRO A 567 -16.51 -10.91 4.20
C PRO A 567 -17.83 -11.30 3.55
N THR A 568 -18.02 -12.56 3.16
CA THR A 568 -19.28 -13.08 2.61
C THR A 568 -20.44 -12.93 3.59
N TRP A 569 -20.30 -13.44 4.82
CA TRP A 569 -21.33 -13.32 5.86
C TRP A 569 -21.54 -11.88 6.33
N SER A 570 -20.50 -11.05 6.31
CA SER A 570 -20.63 -9.61 6.61
C SER A 570 -21.50 -8.89 5.59
N GLN A 571 -21.38 -9.25 4.31
CA GLN A 571 -22.17 -8.65 3.24
C GLN A 571 -23.59 -9.24 3.16
N ILE A 572 -23.76 -10.53 3.44
CA ILE A 572 -25.09 -11.13 3.61
C ILE A 572 -25.81 -10.48 4.80
N ALA A 573 -25.11 -10.19 5.89
CA ALA A 573 -25.67 -9.46 7.01
C ALA A 573 -26.13 -8.04 6.61
N VAL A 574 -25.41 -7.35 5.73
CA VAL A 574 -25.86 -6.06 5.16
C VAL A 574 -27.18 -6.22 4.42
N LEU A 575 -27.33 -7.25 3.58
CA LEU A 575 -28.58 -7.51 2.87
C LEU A 575 -29.73 -7.85 3.83
N LEU A 576 -29.47 -8.73 4.80
CA LEU A 576 -30.46 -9.21 5.76
C LEU A 576 -31.01 -8.10 6.67
N VAL A 577 -30.14 -7.30 7.30
CA VAL A 577 -30.59 -6.29 8.29
C VAL A 577 -31.27 -5.07 7.66
N ASN A 578 -31.13 -4.92 6.33
CA ASN A 578 -31.72 -3.83 5.55
C ASN A 578 -32.88 -4.31 4.65
N GLY A 579 -33.36 -5.54 4.83
CA GLY A 579 -34.58 -6.04 4.18
C GLY A 579 -34.44 -6.32 2.68
N ALA A 580 -33.25 -6.72 2.21
CA ALA A 580 -33.07 -7.13 0.82
C ALA A 580 -33.91 -8.38 0.49
N GLY A 581 -34.67 -8.33 -0.60
CA GLY A 581 -35.52 -9.46 -1.04
C GLY A 581 -36.93 -9.47 -0.44
N VAL A 582 -37.33 -8.41 0.27
CA VAL A 582 -38.71 -8.22 0.74
C VAL A 582 -39.44 -7.30 -0.25
N ASP A 583 -40.60 -7.73 -0.78
CA ASP A 583 -41.41 -6.91 -1.68
C ASP A 583 -42.01 -5.71 -0.92
N THR A 584 -41.74 -4.50 -1.42
CA THR A 584 -42.11 -3.22 -0.79
C THR A 584 -43.61 -3.00 -0.55
N SER A 585 -44.49 -3.89 -1.04
CA SER A 585 -45.94 -3.83 -0.89
C SER A 585 -46.46 -4.43 0.43
N ASP A 586 -45.65 -5.24 1.10
CA ASP A 586 -45.97 -5.75 2.42
C ASP A 586 -44.88 -5.29 3.39
N ILE A 587 -45.28 -4.79 4.57
CA ILE A 587 -44.52 -4.75 5.84
C ILE A 587 -44.28 -3.35 6.44
N GLU A 588 -44.90 -3.14 7.61
CA GLU A 588 -44.44 -2.22 8.65
C GLU A 588 -43.01 -2.56 9.09
N PRO A 589 -42.13 -1.56 9.30
CA PRO A 589 -40.69 -1.75 9.46
C PRO A 589 -40.33 -2.71 10.61
N ILE A 590 -39.92 -3.94 10.28
CA ILE A 590 -39.64 -4.99 11.28
C ILE A 590 -38.34 -4.69 12.04
N THR A 591 -38.43 -3.88 13.08
CA THR A 591 -37.36 -3.64 14.06
C THR A 591 -36.86 -4.93 14.73
N ASP A 592 -37.73 -5.94 14.80
CA ASP A 592 -37.48 -7.21 15.49
C ASP A 592 -36.39 -8.05 14.82
N VAL A 593 -36.24 -7.99 13.48
CA VAL A 593 -35.21 -8.76 12.76
C VAL A 593 -33.79 -8.26 13.08
N ARG A 594 -33.64 -6.95 13.29
CA ARG A 594 -32.34 -6.30 13.57
C ARG A 594 -31.82 -6.64 14.97
N GLN A 595 -32.72 -6.91 15.92
CA GLN A 595 -32.41 -7.07 17.33
C GLN A 595 -32.68 -8.49 17.86
N ARG A 596 -32.78 -9.48 16.95
CA ARG A 596 -32.88 -10.91 17.27
C ARG A 596 -31.52 -11.59 17.31
N CYS A 597 -31.28 -12.41 18.32
CA CYS A 597 -30.15 -13.32 18.39
C CYS A 597 -30.38 -14.53 17.48
N ASP A 598 -29.52 -14.83 16.51
CA ASP A 598 -29.70 -16.00 15.64
C ASP A 598 -29.19 -17.32 16.26
N LEU A 599 -28.64 -17.28 17.48
CA LEU A 599 -28.25 -18.49 18.22
C LEU A 599 -29.40 -19.08 19.05
N CYS A 600 -30.12 -18.24 19.78
CA CYS A 600 -31.22 -18.64 20.67
C CYS A 600 -32.59 -18.10 20.26
N LEU A 601 -32.63 -17.26 19.22
CA LEU A 601 -33.84 -16.64 18.65
C LEU A 601 -34.55 -15.62 19.56
N GLU A 602 -33.96 -15.25 20.70
CA GLU A 602 -34.47 -14.19 21.58
C GLU A 602 -34.42 -12.81 20.92
N PHE A 603 -35.40 -11.97 21.25
CA PHE A 603 -35.53 -10.59 20.77
C PHE A 603 -35.13 -9.60 21.86
N PHE A 604 -34.44 -8.53 21.47
CA PHE A 604 -33.98 -7.49 22.37
C PHE A 604 -34.56 -6.14 21.99
N SER A 605 -34.79 -5.29 22.99
CA SER A 605 -35.37 -3.96 22.80
C SER A 605 -34.35 -2.90 22.34
N THR A 606 -33.05 -3.19 22.49
CA THR A 606 -31.98 -2.33 21.96
C THR A 606 -30.81 -3.17 21.41
N PRO A 607 -30.04 -2.65 20.43
CA PRO A 607 -28.82 -3.30 19.96
C PRO A 607 -27.77 -3.51 21.07
N ALA A 608 -27.75 -2.63 22.08
CA ALA A 608 -26.85 -2.77 23.23
C ALA A 608 -27.21 -3.99 24.10
N LYS A 609 -28.51 -4.23 24.33
CA LYS A 609 -28.98 -5.42 25.04
C LYS A 609 -28.71 -6.71 24.28
N LEU A 610 -28.87 -6.70 22.95
CA LEU A 610 -28.47 -7.85 22.12
C LEU A 610 -26.97 -8.13 22.24
N VAL A 611 -26.11 -7.09 22.21
CA VAL A 611 -24.66 -7.27 22.40
C VAL A 611 -24.33 -7.83 23.78
N GLN A 612 -24.98 -7.33 24.83
CA GLN A 612 -24.81 -7.84 26.19
C GLN A 612 -25.23 -9.32 26.30
N HIS A 613 -26.40 -9.67 25.78
CA HIS A 613 -26.87 -11.06 25.74
C HIS A 613 -25.90 -11.97 24.98
N LEU A 614 -25.43 -11.56 23.79
CA LEU A 614 -24.47 -12.34 23.01
C LEU A 614 -23.18 -12.61 23.81
N GLN A 615 -22.73 -11.63 24.60
CA GLN A 615 -21.57 -11.77 25.48
C GLN A 615 -21.82 -12.72 26.66
N GLU A 616 -22.95 -12.56 27.35
CA GLU A 616 -23.27 -13.28 28.58
C GLU A 616 -23.76 -14.71 28.33
N ALA A 617 -24.72 -14.89 27.42
CA ALA A 617 -25.38 -16.17 27.17
C ALA A 617 -24.63 -17.07 26.18
N HIS A 618 -23.87 -16.47 25.26
CA HIS A 618 -23.24 -17.21 24.16
C HIS A 618 -21.73 -17.04 24.06
N GLY A 619 -21.12 -16.20 24.91
CA GLY A 619 -19.69 -15.87 24.80
C GLY A 619 -19.31 -15.28 23.44
N LEU A 620 -20.28 -14.81 22.65
CA LEU A 620 -20.09 -14.24 21.33
C LEU A 620 -19.59 -12.80 21.47
N GLN A 621 -18.35 -12.61 21.04
CA GLN A 621 -17.60 -11.37 21.20
C GLN A 621 -17.74 -10.53 19.93
N GLY A 622 -17.98 -9.21 20.03
CA GLY A 622 -18.00 -8.41 18.81
C GLY A 622 -18.62 -7.03 18.86
N LEU A 623 -17.92 -6.07 19.45
CA LEU A 623 -17.83 -4.77 18.80
C LEU A 623 -16.39 -4.53 18.38
N GLY A 624 -16.23 -3.89 17.22
CA GLY A 624 -14.92 -3.44 16.78
C GLY A 624 -14.31 -2.53 17.85
N PHE A 625 -13.10 -2.87 18.29
CA PHE A 625 -12.32 -2.00 19.17
C PHE A 625 -12.13 -0.64 18.50
N ASN A 626 -12.62 0.41 19.15
CA ASN A 626 -12.39 1.79 18.78
C ASN A 626 -11.55 2.42 19.89
N VAL A 627 -10.30 2.75 19.57
CA VAL A 627 -9.37 3.32 20.55
C VAL A 627 -9.92 4.58 21.23
N SER A 628 -10.65 5.45 20.54
CA SER A 628 -11.16 6.68 21.16
C SER A 628 -12.33 6.45 22.12
N ARG A 629 -13.06 5.35 21.95
CA ARG A 629 -14.17 4.95 22.83
C ARG A 629 -13.67 4.08 23.99
N ASP A 630 -12.76 3.16 23.67
CA ASP A 630 -12.45 2.01 24.52
C ASP A 630 -11.20 2.22 25.39
N SER A 631 -10.38 3.20 25.05
CA SER A 631 -9.16 3.53 25.77
C SER A 631 -9.30 4.88 26.47
N LEU A 632 -8.98 4.89 27.76
CA LEU A 632 -8.97 6.11 28.57
C LEU A 632 -7.81 7.00 28.11
N ASP A 633 -8.12 8.19 27.60
CA ASP A 633 -7.15 9.18 27.09
C ASP A 633 -6.12 8.62 26.10
N ASN A 634 -6.53 7.65 25.27
CA ASN A 634 -5.66 6.91 24.34
C ASN A 634 -4.52 6.10 25.02
N GLN A 635 -4.61 5.83 26.33
CA GLN A 635 -3.68 5.01 27.10
C GLN A 635 -4.07 3.53 27.11
N THR A 636 -3.21 2.67 27.66
CA THR A 636 -3.48 1.22 27.75
C THR A 636 -4.47 0.86 28.86
N ALA A 637 -5.33 1.80 29.29
CA ALA A 637 -6.38 1.60 30.28
C ALA A 637 -7.76 1.52 29.59
N CYS A 638 -8.64 0.65 30.08
CA CYS A 638 -10.01 0.53 29.59
C CYS A 638 -10.85 1.72 30.05
N ALA A 639 -11.48 2.45 29.12
CA ALA A 639 -12.37 3.56 29.45
C ALA A 639 -13.68 3.12 30.15
N HIS A 640 -14.04 1.84 30.01
CA HIS A 640 -15.30 1.29 30.52
C HIS A 640 -15.19 0.76 31.95
N CYS A 641 -14.11 0.06 32.28
CA CYS A 641 -13.91 -0.58 33.58
C CYS A 641 -12.65 -0.12 34.33
N GLY A 642 -11.86 0.79 33.75
CA GLY A 642 -10.64 1.33 34.36
C GLY A 642 -9.44 0.38 34.40
N THR A 643 -9.57 -0.87 33.97
CA THR A 643 -8.48 -1.86 34.05
C THR A 643 -7.27 -1.44 33.20
N LEU A 644 -6.09 -1.49 33.81
CA LEU A 644 -4.81 -1.16 33.18
C LEU A 644 -4.20 -2.38 32.48
N PHE A 645 -3.72 -2.20 31.26
CA PHE A 645 -3.02 -3.22 30.49
C PHE A 645 -1.58 -2.78 30.18
N GLN A 646 -0.66 -3.74 30.04
CA GLN A 646 0.72 -3.43 29.65
C GLN A 646 0.84 -2.94 28.20
N THR A 647 -0.11 -3.30 27.34
CA THR A 647 -0.09 -2.93 25.92
C THR A 647 -1.50 -2.63 25.42
N MET A 648 -1.60 -1.78 24.39
CA MET A 648 -2.84 -1.49 23.68
C MET A 648 -3.44 -2.75 23.04
N GLY A 649 -2.59 -3.73 22.67
CA GLY A 649 -3.04 -5.04 22.19
C GLY A 649 -3.75 -5.85 23.27
N GLY A 650 -3.29 -5.76 24.53
CA GLY A 650 -3.96 -6.36 25.69
C GLY A 650 -5.34 -5.74 25.93
N LEU A 651 -5.44 -4.41 25.92
CA LEU A 651 -6.72 -3.70 26.04
C LEU A 651 -7.67 -4.04 24.88
N LYS A 652 -7.18 -4.01 23.64
CA LYS A 652 -7.95 -4.43 22.47
C LYS A 652 -8.46 -5.87 22.63
N SER A 653 -7.61 -6.78 23.12
CA SER A 653 -8.02 -8.16 23.40
C SER A 653 -9.10 -8.21 24.48
N HIS A 654 -8.99 -7.42 25.54
CA HIS A 654 -10.01 -7.35 26.60
C HIS A 654 -11.38 -6.93 26.07
N ILE A 655 -11.44 -5.92 25.20
CA ILE A 655 -12.70 -5.43 24.59
C ILE A 655 -13.22 -6.39 23.53
N VAL A 656 -12.37 -6.73 22.55
CA VAL A 656 -12.75 -7.61 21.44
C VAL A 656 -13.16 -8.98 21.95
N GLN A 657 -12.62 -9.43 23.08
CA GLN A 657 -12.97 -10.72 23.69
C GLN A 657 -14.11 -10.66 24.71
N GLY A 658 -14.79 -9.52 24.85
CA GLY A 658 -15.92 -9.40 25.77
C GLY A 658 -15.56 -9.58 27.25
N ARG A 659 -14.29 -9.38 27.62
CA ARG A 659 -13.82 -9.53 29.02
C ARG A 659 -14.15 -8.31 29.88
N CYS A 660 -14.73 -7.27 29.29
CA CYS A 660 -15.12 -6.05 29.97
C CYS A 660 -16.61 -6.12 30.33
N GLN A 661 -16.92 -6.29 31.62
CA GLN A 661 -18.29 -6.37 32.11
C GLN A 661 -19.06 -5.04 32.01
N PHE A 662 -18.34 -3.92 31.93
CA PHE A 662 -18.91 -2.56 31.86
C PHE A 662 -18.89 -1.96 30.46
N PHE A 663 -18.65 -2.79 29.44
CA PHE A 663 -18.47 -2.31 28.07
C PHE A 663 -19.70 -1.59 27.55
N ASN A 664 -19.55 -0.32 27.14
CA ASN A 664 -20.61 0.47 26.55
C ASN A 664 -20.39 0.69 25.03
N PRO A 665 -21.16 0.03 24.16
CA PRO A 665 -21.13 0.23 22.71
C PRO A 665 -21.29 1.68 22.24
N GLN A 666 -22.12 2.43 22.96
CA GLN A 666 -22.63 3.75 22.60
C GLN A 666 -21.82 4.89 23.23
N ALA A 667 -20.78 4.56 23.98
CA ALA A 667 -19.88 5.58 24.53
C ALA A 667 -19.32 6.46 23.40
N ALA A 668 -19.28 7.77 23.65
CA ALA A 668 -18.84 8.75 22.68
C ALA A 668 -17.39 8.52 22.26
N THR A 669 -17.08 8.72 20.99
CA THR A 669 -15.69 8.68 20.51
C THR A 669 -15.00 10.03 20.68
N GLU A 670 -15.79 11.10 20.71
CA GLU A 670 -15.39 12.48 20.82
C GLU A 670 -15.24 12.88 22.29
N THR A 671 -14.11 12.51 22.90
CA THR A 671 -13.87 12.63 24.35
C THR A 671 -13.40 14.01 24.82
N ILE A 672 -13.05 14.93 23.91
CA ILE A 672 -12.54 16.26 24.26
C ILE A 672 -13.45 17.35 23.69
N ASP A 673 -13.80 18.35 24.49
CA ASP A 673 -14.56 19.52 24.07
C ASP A 673 -13.89 20.32 22.95
N ILE A 674 -14.70 21.12 22.25
CA ILE A 674 -14.21 21.92 21.12
C ILE A 674 -13.45 23.12 21.67
N ASP A 675 -12.17 23.20 21.36
CA ASP A 675 -11.31 24.32 21.73
C ASP A 675 -11.94 25.65 21.26
N PRO A 676 -12.02 26.67 22.14
CA PRO A 676 -12.53 27.99 21.77
C PRO A 676 -11.88 28.54 20.50
N LEU A 677 -10.58 28.31 20.29
CA LEU A 677 -9.88 28.74 19.09
C LEU A 677 -10.49 28.15 17.80
N TRP A 678 -10.90 26.88 17.81
CA TRP A 678 -11.54 26.26 16.65
C TRP A 678 -12.98 26.73 16.46
N ARG A 679 -13.66 27.07 17.56
CA ARG A 679 -14.98 27.71 17.52
C ARG A 679 -14.92 29.08 16.84
N GLU A 680 -13.96 29.92 17.24
CA GLU A 680 -13.72 31.23 16.61
C GLU A 680 -13.43 31.10 15.11
N ALA A 681 -12.62 30.11 14.72
CA ALA A 681 -12.34 29.85 13.31
C ALA A 681 -13.61 29.51 12.52
N CYS A 682 -14.52 28.72 13.10
CA CYS A 682 -15.74 28.29 12.42
C CYS A 682 -16.84 29.36 12.40
N LEU A 683 -16.92 30.21 13.44
CA LEU A 683 -18.10 31.03 13.71
C LEU A 683 -17.86 32.54 13.74
N ASP A 684 -16.62 33.03 13.76
CA ASP A 684 -16.33 34.47 13.98
C ASP A 684 -15.68 35.16 12.77
N GLY A 685 -15.48 34.43 11.68
CA GLY A 685 -14.83 35.00 10.49
C GLY A 685 -13.31 35.08 10.55
N ARG A 686 -12.69 34.51 11.61
CA ARG A 686 -11.24 34.52 11.86
C ARG A 686 -10.53 33.28 11.32
N PHE A 687 -11.14 32.55 10.37
CA PHE A 687 -10.67 31.25 9.90
C PHE A 687 -9.22 31.28 9.38
N LEU A 688 -8.90 32.21 8.47
CA LEU A 688 -7.55 32.34 7.92
C LEU A 688 -6.55 32.88 8.95
N GLU A 689 -6.97 33.81 9.80
CA GLU A 689 -6.13 34.38 10.86
C GLU A 689 -5.64 33.28 11.82
N ILE A 690 -6.54 32.39 12.23
CA ILE A 690 -6.25 31.28 13.13
C ILE A 690 -5.38 30.21 12.46
N LEU A 691 -5.41 30.10 11.13
CA LEU A 691 -4.56 29.18 10.37
C LEU A 691 -3.20 29.77 9.94
N LYS A 692 -2.97 31.08 10.08
CA LYS A 692 -1.65 31.68 9.81
C LYS A 692 -0.53 31.07 10.67
N PRO A 693 -0.70 30.91 12.00
CA PRO A 693 0.35 30.35 12.85
C PRO A 693 0.72 28.90 12.46
N PRO A 694 2.00 28.58 12.25
CA PRO A 694 2.43 27.23 11.88
C PRO A 694 2.17 26.20 13.00
N GLY A 695 2.15 26.63 14.27
CA GLY A 695 1.81 25.78 15.41
C GLY A 695 0.37 25.26 15.35
N ASN A 696 -0.59 26.12 15.00
CA ASN A 696 -2.00 25.73 14.83
C ASN A 696 -2.16 24.74 13.66
N ARG A 697 -1.50 25.02 12.53
CA ARG A 697 -1.47 24.10 11.37
C ARG A 697 -0.86 22.75 11.73
N LEU A 698 0.22 22.72 12.50
CA LEU A 698 0.84 21.47 12.95
C LEU A 698 -0.09 20.70 13.87
N ARG A 699 -0.67 21.34 14.89
CA ARG A 699 -1.65 20.73 15.79
C ARG A 699 -2.80 20.09 15.01
N LEU A 700 -3.36 20.78 14.03
CA LEU A 700 -4.41 20.25 13.16
C LEU A 700 -3.95 19.19 12.14
N THR A 701 -2.64 19.04 11.92
CA THR A 701 -2.07 18.05 11.00
C THR A 701 -1.69 16.74 11.70
N VAL A 702 -1.33 16.79 12.99
CA VAL A 702 -0.83 15.61 13.72
C VAL A 702 -1.59 15.26 15.01
N VAL A 703 -2.48 16.11 15.51
CA VAL A 703 -3.28 15.82 16.71
C VAL A 703 -4.76 15.75 16.37
N CYS A 704 -5.45 14.71 16.80
CA CYS A 704 -6.90 14.61 16.68
C CYS A 704 -7.59 15.61 17.61
N GLN A 705 -8.43 16.51 17.07
CA GLN A 705 -9.16 17.49 17.88
C GLN A 705 -10.45 16.94 18.51
N ALA A 706 -10.82 15.69 18.21
CA ALA A 706 -11.98 15.04 18.80
C ALA A 706 -11.64 14.21 20.05
N CYS A 707 -10.45 13.60 20.10
CA CYS A 707 -10.04 12.73 21.21
C CYS A 707 -8.59 12.94 21.69
N GLY A 708 -7.88 13.96 21.17
CA GLY A 708 -6.54 14.33 21.63
C GLY A 708 -5.39 13.45 21.16
N LYS A 709 -5.67 12.39 20.38
CA LYS A 709 -4.63 11.46 19.94
C LYS A 709 -3.55 12.13 19.09
N GLY A 710 -2.31 12.12 19.58
CA GLY A 710 -1.12 12.54 18.84
C GLY A 710 -0.64 11.47 17.85
N CYS A 711 -0.29 11.90 16.64
CA CYS A 711 0.24 11.08 15.56
C CYS A 711 1.61 11.61 15.12
N LYS A 712 2.46 10.74 14.54
CA LYS A 712 3.78 11.17 14.05
C LYS A 712 3.72 11.76 12.64
N ARG A 713 2.73 11.36 11.84
CA ARG A 713 2.55 11.77 10.44
C ARG A 713 1.09 12.09 10.15
N ALA A 714 0.87 12.99 9.19
CA ALA A 714 -0.46 13.33 8.68
C ALA A 714 -1.26 12.09 8.22
N ALA A 715 -0.62 11.15 7.53
CA ALA A 715 -1.27 9.93 7.07
C ALA A 715 -1.80 9.06 8.23
N ASP A 716 -1.07 9.01 9.35
CA ASP A 716 -1.49 8.26 10.54
C ASP A 716 -2.71 8.91 11.19
N LEU A 717 -2.75 10.26 11.22
CA LEU A 717 -3.92 11.00 11.68
C LEU A 717 -5.12 10.78 10.75
N SER A 718 -4.93 10.87 9.44
CA SER A 718 -5.99 10.61 8.46
C SER A 718 -6.62 9.22 8.65
N LEU A 719 -5.79 8.19 8.80
CA LEU A 719 -6.25 6.83 9.07
C LEU A 719 -7.01 6.74 10.40
N HIS A 720 -6.52 7.42 11.44
CA HIS A 720 -7.22 7.48 12.73
C HIS A 720 -8.59 8.16 12.62
N LEU A 721 -8.70 9.31 11.95
CA LEU A 721 -9.98 10.00 11.75
C LEU A 721 -10.98 9.13 10.97
N GLN A 722 -10.52 8.43 9.93
CA GLN A 722 -11.36 7.53 9.12
C GLN A 722 -11.83 6.27 9.87
N THR A 723 -11.10 5.84 10.92
CA THR A 723 -11.41 4.60 11.65
C THR A 723 -12.12 4.86 12.97
N ALA A 724 -11.60 5.77 13.78
CA ALA A 724 -12.14 6.09 15.10
C ALA A 724 -13.30 7.10 15.04
N HIS A 725 -13.30 7.99 14.04
CA HIS A 725 -14.28 9.07 13.88
C HIS A 725 -14.96 9.06 12.50
N ALA A 726 -15.21 7.86 11.95
CA ALA A 726 -15.75 7.67 10.60
C ALA A 726 -17.03 8.49 10.33
N ARG A 727 -17.91 8.62 11.33
CA ARG A 727 -19.14 9.43 11.25
C ARG A 727 -18.84 10.91 10.99
N LEU A 728 -18.00 11.52 11.82
CA LEU A 728 -17.60 12.93 11.67
C LEU A 728 -16.81 13.16 10.38
N TRP A 729 -15.94 12.21 9.99
CA TRP A 729 -15.20 12.28 8.74
C TRP A 729 -16.13 12.37 7.53
N ARG A 730 -17.21 11.58 7.50
CA ARG A 730 -18.23 11.64 6.44
C ARG A 730 -19.00 12.95 6.46
N GLN A 731 -19.53 13.35 7.63
CA GLN A 731 -20.33 14.57 7.77
C GLN A 731 -19.55 15.80 7.27
N SER A 732 -18.28 15.89 7.65
CA SER A 732 -17.39 16.99 7.25
C SER A 732 -16.96 17.00 5.78
N GLN A 733 -17.28 15.97 4.99
CA GLN A 733 -16.74 15.83 3.64
C GLN A 733 -17.09 17.00 2.72
N ARG A 734 -18.38 17.37 2.68
CA ARG A 734 -18.87 18.48 1.83
C ARG A 734 -18.27 19.81 2.25
N LEU A 735 -18.31 20.12 3.54
CA LEU A 735 -17.73 21.36 4.07
C LEU A 735 -16.22 21.44 3.81
N THR A 736 -15.49 20.32 3.91
CA THR A 736 -14.06 20.29 3.57
C THR A 736 -13.81 20.65 2.12
N GLN A 737 -14.61 20.12 1.18
CA GLN A 737 -14.47 20.40 -0.24
C GLN A 737 -14.69 21.90 -0.51
N VAL A 738 -15.70 22.49 0.13
CA VAL A 738 -15.96 23.93 0.03
C VAL A 738 -14.81 24.76 0.61
N LEU A 739 -14.27 24.39 1.77
CA LEU A 739 -13.12 25.07 2.35
C LEU A 739 -11.89 24.99 1.43
N VAL A 740 -11.70 23.87 0.74
CA VAL A 740 -10.68 23.74 -0.30
C VAL A 740 -10.99 24.72 -1.44
N ASP A 741 -12.19 24.73 -1.99
CA ASP A 741 -12.49 25.59 -3.15
C ASP A 741 -12.42 27.10 -2.84
N ILE A 742 -12.75 27.51 -1.60
CA ILE A 742 -12.69 28.92 -1.17
C ILE A 742 -11.25 29.35 -0.82
N PHE A 743 -10.54 28.57 0.02
CA PHE A 743 -9.31 29.03 0.66
C PHE A 743 -8.03 28.43 0.07
N TYR A 744 -8.14 27.45 -0.83
CA TYR A 744 -7.00 26.72 -1.42
C TYR A 744 -6.64 27.31 -2.79
N GLN A 745 -6.25 28.58 -2.83
CA GLN A 745 -5.90 29.26 -4.09
C GLN A 745 -4.46 28.96 -4.56
N GLN A 746 -3.53 28.62 -3.67
CA GLN A 746 -2.11 28.37 -4.01
C GLN A 746 -1.43 27.26 -3.17
N GLN A 747 -1.92 26.92 -1.97
CA GLN A 747 -1.26 25.95 -1.07
C GLN A 747 -2.21 25.30 -0.07
N CYS A 748 -1.85 24.11 0.46
CA CYS A 748 -2.59 23.49 1.56
C CYS A 748 -2.19 24.09 2.92
N PHE A 749 -3.05 23.92 3.91
CA PHE A 749 -2.79 24.36 5.28
C PHE A 749 -2.18 23.27 6.16
N CYS A 750 -1.91 22.08 5.64
CA CYS A 750 -1.15 21.06 6.38
C CYS A 750 0.25 21.58 6.73
N ASN A 751 0.87 21.02 7.76
CA ASN A 751 2.24 21.35 8.15
C ASN A 751 3.12 20.08 8.15
N PRO A 752 4.14 19.98 7.27
CA PRO A 752 4.49 20.95 6.22
C PRO A 752 3.42 21.04 5.13
N SER A 753 3.32 22.20 4.47
CA SER A 753 2.39 22.37 3.35
C SER A 753 2.83 21.50 2.18
N THR A 754 1.88 20.83 1.54
CA THR A 754 2.13 19.98 0.37
C THR A 754 2.22 20.78 -0.93
N GLY A 755 2.12 22.12 -0.88
CA GLY A 755 2.49 23.06 -1.96
C GLY A 755 1.65 23.05 -3.25
N LEU A 756 0.88 21.99 -3.51
CA LEU A 756 0.12 21.80 -4.77
C LEU A 756 -1.29 21.24 -4.51
N LYS A 757 -2.30 21.70 -5.25
CA LYS A 757 -3.68 21.16 -5.27
C LYS A 757 -3.66 19.80 -5.98
N ARG A 758 -3.36 18.72 -5.25
CA ARG A 758 -3.49 17.34 -5.77
C ARG A 758 -4.96 16.93 -5.66
N GLY A 759 -5.56 16.39 -6.72
CA GLY A 759 -6.97 15.97 -6.72
C GLY A 759 -7.36 14.95 -5.63
N HIS A 760 -6.38 14.22 -5.08
CA HIS A 760 -6.57 13.26 -3.98
C HIS A 760 -6.07 13.75 -2.61
N HIS A 761 -5.58 14.99 -2.50
CA HIS A 761 -5.12 15.53 -1.22
C HIS A 761 -6.31 15.98 -0.37
N ILE A 762 -6.38 15.46 0.85
CA ILE A 762 -7.35 15.90 1.85
C ILE A 762 -6.59 16.76 2.87
N CYS A 763 -6.83 18.07 2.86
CA CYS A 763 -6.20 18.99 3.81
C CYS A 763 -6.73 18.70 5.22
N LEU A 764 -5.89 18.11 6.08
CA LEU A 764 -6.29 17.69 7.42
C LEU A 764 -6.73 18.86 8.31
N PRO A 765 -6.13 20.05 8.24
CA PRO A 765 -6.64 21.21 8.96
C PRO A 765 -8.07 21.61 8.57
N PHE A 766 -8.38 21.68 7.29
CA PHE A 766 -9.76 21.95 6.84
C PHE A 766 -10.71 20.83 7.24
N ARG A 767 -10.27 19.57 7.09
CA ARG A 767 -11.07 18.41 7.50
C ARG A 767 -11.38 18.44 9.00
N GLN A 768 -10.39 18.70 9.85
CA GLN A 768 -10.59 18.73 11.30
C GLN A 768 -11.44 19.93 11.75
N LEU A 769 -11.26 21.13 11.18
CA LEU A 769 -12.13 22.26 11.49
C LEU A 769 -13.58 22.01 11.03
N ALA A 770 -13.76 21.40 9.85
CA ALA A 770 -15.08 20.96 9.41
C ALA A 770 -15.68 19.91 10.37
N MET A 771 -14.89 18.95 10.86
CA MET A 771 -15.33 18.01 11.89
C MET A 771 -15.69 18.72 13.21
N CYS A 772 -14.93 19.72 13.65
CA CYS A 772 -15.25 20.54 14.82
C CYS A 772 -16.59 21.26 14.65
N PHE A 773 -16.84 21.87 13.47
CA PHE A 773 -18.11 22.55 13.20
C PHE A 773 -19.31 21.61 13.35
N HIS A 774 -19.24 20.39 12.79
CA HIS A 774 -20.32 19.41 12.94
C HIS A 774 -20.58 18.95 14.37
N ARG A 775 -19.71 19.27 15.32
CA ARG A 775 -19.90 19.01 16.75
C ARG A 775 -20.50 20.21 17.51
N LEU A 776 -20.46 21.42 16.95
CA LEU A 776 -20.97 22.63 17.62
C LEU A 776 -22.50 22.73 17.66
N ALA A 777 -23.21 21.90 16.86
CA ALA A 777 -24.68 21.89 16.74
C ALA A 777 -25.31 23.28 16.48
N CYS A 778 -24.53 24.25 15.99
CA CYS A 778 -24.96 25.62 15.72
C CYS A 778 -24.78 25.96 14.24
N GLU A 779 -25.76 26.65 13.67
CA GLU A 779 -25.72 27.18 12.30
C GLU A 779 -25.80 28.71 12.34
N PRO A 780 -25.14 29.43 11.41
CA PRO A 780 -24.42 28.92 10.23
C PRO A 780 -22.89 28.89 10.39
N PHE A 781 -22.21 28.11 9.54
CA PHE A 781 -20.75 28.17 9.40
C PHE A 781 -20.35 29.49 8.74
N ALA A 782 -19.49 30.26 9.39
CA ALA A 782 -19.18 31.63 8.98
C ALA A 782 -17.66 31.90 9.08
N PRO A 783 -16.88 31.38 8.13
CA PRO A 783 -15.41 31.35 8.19
C PRO A 783 -14.76 32.70 7.84
N THR A 784 -15.51 33.62 7.22
CA THR A 784 -15.07 34.98 6.89
C THR A 784 -15.95 36.03 7.56
N VAL A 785 -15.37 37.21 7.80
CA VAL A 785 -16.13 38.41 8.16
C VAL A 785 -16.86 38.91 6.92
N ILE A 786 -18.15 39.16 7.05
CA ILE A 786 -18.96 39.76 5.97
C ILE A 786 -18.90 41.27 6.17
N THR A 787 -18.46 42.00 5.15
CA THR A 787 -18.32 43.48 5.17
C THR A 787 -19.36 44.14 4.27
N ASP A 788 -19.70 45.40 4.57
CA ASP A 788 -20.62 46.21 3.74
C ASP A 788 -20.18 46.26 2.28
N GLN A 789 -18.88 46.47 2.03
CA GLN A 789 -18.32 46.47 0.68
C GLN A 789 -18.53 45.15 -0.06
N THR A 790 -18.39 44.03 0.65
CA THR A 790 -18.59 42.69 0.07
C THR A 790 -20.06 42.48 -0.29
N LEU A 791 -20.98 42.90 0.60
CA LEU A 791 -22.42 42.79 0.37
C LEU A 791 -22.89 43.71 -0.76
N GLN A 792 -22.37 44.92 -0.85
CA GLN A 792 -22.67 45.86 -1.93
C GLN A 792 -22.27 45.31 -3.30
N ALA A 793 -21.12 44.64 -3.38
CA ALA A 793 -20.64 44.00 -4.61
C ALA A 793 -21.39 42.70 -4.98
N THR A 794 -22.15 42.12 -4.03
CA THR A 794 -22.71 40.77 -4.15
C THR A 794 -24.23 40.77 -4.29
N LEU A 795 -24.94 41.65 -3.56
CA LEU A 795 -26.40 41.73 -3.57
C LEU A 795 -26.91 42.50 -4.78
N SER A 796 -28.01 42.01 -5.36
CA SER A 796 -28.61 42.62 -6.55
C SER A 796 -29.19 44.00 -6.25
N ASP A 797 -28.93 44.96 -7.16
CA ASP A 797 -29.60 46.26 -7.16
C ASP A 797 -31.11 46.18 -7.48
N LYS A 798 -31.59 45.00 -7.93
CA LYS A 798 -33.01 44.72 -8.17
C LYS A 798 -33.81 44.40 -6.91
N LEU A 799 -33.15 44.29 -5.75
CA LEU A 799 -33.83 44.13 -4.47
C LEU A 799 -34.35 45.50 -3.98
N PRO A 800 -35.54 45.57 -3.36
CA PRO A 800 -36.00 46.79 -2.71
C PRO A 800 -34.99 47.28 -1.65
N ARG A 801 -34.73 48.59 -1.60
CA ARG A 801 -33.74 49.18 -0.67
C ARG A 801 -34.01 48.85 0.79
N SER A 802 -35.26 48.84 1.21
CA SER A 802 -35.66 48.47 2.58
C SER A 802 -35.25 47.04 2.92
N ASP A 803 -35.51 46.11 2.00
CA ASP A 803 -35.32 44.68 2.23
C ASP A 803 -33.84 44.31 2.14
N ARG A 804 -33.12 44.96 1.22
CA ARG A 804 -31.66 44.88 1.11
C ARG A 804 -30.98 45.36 2.39
N TYR A 805 -31.40 46.50 2.94
CA TYR A 805 -30.83 47.03 4.19
C TYR A 805 -31.03 46.07 5.37
N ILE A 806 -32.22 45.48 5.52
CA ILE A 806 -32.50 44.50 6.58
C ILE A 806 -31.56 43.29 6.48
N ILE A 807 -31.34 42.77 5.27
CA ILE A 807 -30.43 41.64 5.04
C ILE A 807 -28.98 42.04 5.29
N GLU A 808 -28.55 43.21 4.84
CA GLU A 808 -27.20 43.73 5.07
C GLU A 808 -26.90 43.85 6.57
N GLN A 809 -27.79 44.47 7.34
CA GLN A 809 -27.64 44.61 8.79
C GLN A 809 -27.56 43.25 9.50
N ALA A 810 -28.44 42.31 9.14
CA ALA A 810 -28.43 40.97 9.73
C ALA A 810 -27.13 40.20 9.44
N LEU A 811 -26.57 40.35 8.22
CA LEU A 811 -25.35 39.66 7.81
C LEU A 811 -24.07 40.29 8.40
N VAL A 812 -23.97 41.62 8.43
CA VAL A 812 -22.82 42.36 9.00
C VAL A 812 -22.73 42.14 10.50
N HIS A 813 -23.86 42.24 11.20
CA HIS A 813 -23.92 42.01 12.65
C HIS A 813 -24.00 40.52 13.03
N ARG A 814 -23.92 39.61 12.04
CA ARG A 814 -23.95 38.15 12.24
C ARG A 814 -25.18 37.67 13.02
N GLN A 815 -26.28 38.40 12.91
CA GLN A 815 -27.56 38.08 13.53
C GLN A 815 -28.32 37.10 12.64
N PHE A 816 -27.68 36.02 12.19
CA PHE A 816 -28.26 35.13 11.17
C PHE A 816 -29.65 34.58 11.57
N LYS A 817 -29.92 34.40 12.87
CA LYS A 817 -31.23 33.98 13.36
C LYS A 817 -32.38 34.90 12.94
N THR A 818 -32.18 36.21 12.82
CA THR A 818 -33.24 37.14 12.41
C THR A 818 -33.69 36.88 10.98
N LEU A 819 -32.80 36.38 10.10
CA LEU A 819 -33.11 36.06 8.71
C LEU A 819 -34.17 34.96 8.54
N TRP A 820 -34.29 34.05 9.50
CA TRP A 820 -35.23 32.92 9.43
C TRP A 820 -36.24 32.84 10.60
N GLN A 821 -36.10 33.69 11.62
CA GLN A 821 -37.10 33.83 12.68
C GLN A 821 -38.10 34.94 12.40
N GLU A 822 -37.69 35.99 11.66
CA GLU A 822 -38.59 37.08 11.30
C GLU A 822 -39.30 36.81 9.96
N THR A 823 -40.59 37.14 9.90
CA THR A 823 -41.46 36.83 8.76
C THR A 823 -41.10 37.61 7.50
N ALA A 824 -40.68 38.87 7.62
CA ALA A 824 -40.38 39.72 6.47
C ALA A 824 -39.09 39.31 5.73
N PRO A 825 -37.92 39.13 6.40
CA PRO A 825 -36.73 38.59 5.76
C PRO A 825 -37.00 37.21 5.16
N LEU A 826 -37.53 36.27 5.95
CA LEU A 826 -37.78 34.89 5.50
C LEU A 826 -38.66 34.83 4.24
N LYS A 827 -39.69 35.66 4.14
CA LYS A 827 -40.55 35.74 2.96
C LYS A 827 -39.78 36.21 1.72
N LEU A 828 -38.93 37.22 1.86
CA LEU A 828 -38.05 37.67 0.77
C LEU A 828 -37.13 36.53 0.32
N LEU A 829 -36.50 35.84 1.27
CA LEU A 829 -35.56 34.76 1.00
C LEU A 829 -36.20 33.56 0.29
N ARG A 830 -37.50 33.33 0.47
CA ARG A 830 -38.25 32.25 -0.19
C ARG A 830 -38.74 32.62 -1.60
N GLN A 831 -38.85 33.90 -1.91
CA GLN A 831 -39.51 34.41 -3.12
C GLN A 831 -38.55 35.06 -4.11
N GLN A 832 -37.36 35.48 -3.67
CA GLN A 832 -36.44 36.25 -4.49
C GLN A 832 -34.98 35.87 -4.25
N CYS A 833 -34.24 35.69 -5.33
CA CYS A 833 -32.81 35.46 -5.32
C CYS A 833 -32.07 36.76 -4.97
N LEU A 834 -31.21 36.72 -3.96
CA LEU A 834 -30.49 37.89 -3.48
C LEU A 834 -29.39 38.38 -4.44
N PHE A 835 -28.90 37.52 -5.32
CA PHE A 835 -27.76 37.81 -6.19
C PHE A 835 -28.17 38.42 -7.53
N CYS A 836 -29.27 37.94 -8.14
CA CYS A 836 -29.76 38.47 -9.42
C CYS A 836 -31.17 39.09 -9.36
N GLY A 837 -31.85 39.01 -8.22
CA GLY A 837 -33.21 39.51 -8.05
C GLY A 837 -34.30 38.66 -8.72
N ALA A 838 -33.97 37.51 -9.33
CA ALA A 838 -34.94 36.61 -9.95
C ALA A 838 -35.92 36.03 -8.91
N ARG A 839 -37.13 35.65 -9.33
CA ARG A 839 -38.17 35.08 -8.44
C ARG A 839 -38.47 33.63 -8.79
N PRO A 840 -37.54 32.69 -8.52
CA PRO A 840 -37.79 31.27 -8.74
C PRO A 840 -38.84 30.76 -7.75
N HIS A 841 -39.48 29.63 -8.08
CA HIS A 841 -40.30 28.91 -7.11
C HIS A 841 -39.44 28.51 -5.91
N THR A 842 -40.00 28.51 -4.69
CA THR A 842 -39.23 28.29 -3.45
C THR A 842 -38.48 26.95 -3.45
N ALA A 843 -39.06 25.92 -4.06
CA ALA A 843 -38.42 24.61 -4.22
C ALA A 843 -37.20 24.64 -5.18
N ASP A 844 -37.20 25.57 -6.15
CA ASP A 844 -36.18 25.68 -7.19
C ASP A 844 -35.10 26.69 -6.84
N LEU A 845 -35.29 27.49 -5.78
CA LEU A 845 -34.32 28.50 -5.36
C LEU A 845 -32.93 27.90 -5.10
N ALA A 846 -32.86 26.74 -4.44
CA ALA A 846 -31.60 26.06 -4.17
C ALA A 846 -30.91 25.50 -5.44
N LEU A 847 -31.68 25.22 -6.49
CA LEU A 847 -31.17 24.81 -7.80
C LEU A 847 -30.68 26.03 -8.58
N HIS A 848 -31.49 27.08 -8.65
CA HIS A 848 -31.16 28.36 -9.25
C HIS A 848 -29.85 28.95 -8.69
N LEU A 849 -29.68 28.94 -7.37
CA LEU A 849 -28.45 29.41 -6.73
C LEU A 849 -27.21 28.60 -7.12
N ARG A 850 -27.36 27.32 -7.44
CA ARG A 850 -26.25 26.45 -7.84
C ARG A 850 -25.91 26.59 -9.32
N GLU A 851 -26.90 26.77 -10.18
CA GLU A 851 -26.71 26.82 -11.64
C GLU A 851 -26.33 28.23 -12.10
N GLU A 852 -27.02 29.26 -11.62
CA GLU A 852 -26.85 30.64 -12.10
C GLU A 852 -25.76 31.43 -11.34
N HIS A 853 -25.42 31.01 -10.11
CA HIS A 853 -24.50 31.73 -9.20
C HIS A 853 -23.29 30.89 -8.76
N ALA A 854 -22.90 29.91 -9.58
CA ALA A 854 -21.79 28.98 -9.30
C ALA A 854 -20.44 29.67 -9.03
N ASN A 855 -20.25 30.89 -9.54
CA ASN A 855 -18.99 31.66 -9.45
C ASN A 855 -18.80 32.42 -8.12
N MET A 856 -19.74 32.29 -7.16
CA MET A 856 -19.71 33.00 -5.86
C MET A 856 -19.64 32.00 -4.67
N PRO A 857 -18.59 31.16 -4.57
CA PRO A 857 -18.57 29.97 -3.71
C PRO A 857 -18.64 30.25 -2.21
N SER A 858 -18.08 31.36 -1.74
CA SER A 858 -18.10 31.76 -0.32
C SER A 858 -19.50 32.18 0.15
N PHE A 859 -20.23 32.95 -0.66
CA PHE A 859 -21.58 33.42 -0.32
C PHE A 859 -22.66 32.37 -0.59
N CYS A 860 -22.56 31.62 -1.69
CA CYS A 860 -23.46 30.51 -1.98
C CYS A 860 -23.39 29.41 -0.91
N PHE A 861 -22.25 29.23 -0.23
CA PHE A 861 -22.13 28.25 0.85
C PHE A 861 -22.82 28.66 2.15
N THR A 862 -22.60 29.89 2.64
CA THR A 862 -23.31 30.42 3.82
C THR A 862 -24.82 30.38 3.58
N TRP A 863 -25.25 30.69 2.37
CA TRP A 863 -26.66 30.65 1.99
C TRP A 863 -27.24 29.25 1.85
N ASN A 864 -26.52 28.33 1.20
CA ASN A 864 -26.92 26.91 1.12
C ASN A 864 -26.98 26.25 2.49
N SER A 865 -26.13 26.68 3.44
CA SER A 865 -26.15 26.18 4.82
C SER A 865 -27.39 26.66 5.60
N CYS A 866 -27.95 27.81 5.24
CA CYS A 866 -29.19 28.34 5.83
C CYS A 866 -30.46 27.84 5.10
N CYS A 867 -30.30 27.31 3.87
CA CYS A 867 -31.39 26.83 3.01
C CYS A 867 -32.34 25.80 3.67
N PRO A 868 -31.87 24.84 4.48
CA PRO A 868 -32.76 23.94 5.23
C PRO A 868 -33.67 24.67 6.23
N ALA A 869 -33.21 25.78 6.81
CA ALA A 869 -34.02 26.64 7.69
C ALA A 869 -34.99 27.53 6.89
N PHE A 870 -34.69 27.82 5.63
CA PHE A 870 -35.59 28.57 4.73
C PHE A 870 -36.72 27.70 4.14
N MET A 871 -36.48 26.39 3.98
CA MET A 871 -37.45 25.44 3.40
C MET A 871 -38.38 24.77 4.44
N ARG A 872 -38.01 24.76 5.73
CA ARG A 872 -38.97 24.57 6.83
C ARG A 872 -39.73 25.86 7.04
#